data_AF-A0A955EGJ9-F1
#
_entry.id   AF-A0A955EGJ9-F1
#
_cell.length_a   1.000
_cell.length_b   1.000
_cell.length_c   1.000
_cell.angle_alpha   90.00
_cell.angle_beta   90.00
_cell.angle_gamma   90.00
#
_symmetry.space_group_name_H-M   'P 1'
#
loop_
_entity.id
_entity.type
_entity.pdbx_description
1 polymer ?
#
loop_
_entity_poly.entity_id
_entity_poly.type
_entity_poly.pdbx_seq_one_letter_code
_entity_poly.pdbx_strand_id
1 'polypeptide(L)'
;VADFNGDGWSDVIASDASYNRVHVMLATGSETFAPAVIVDGPEANNGTVGVDIADLDGDGDIDAAFSTWYPAAINILHNDGAGNFTVVDTFTTGPEPRDVAIGDFDGDGRPDIAAACQHYLGPLTDGTVAIHRNLDDAGWEWTTSITMPDGVEPYTYRAVPQFVEWSDVNDDGHLDLLTSSDSSNVLAIHLGDGSGGFTLGQTLGGWWLESGGSDILLADLDGDGNQDLVWGDVDMSKFAVYRNNLGTFEFHQSFASGNYGPLMLAAADFTNDGLIDIATTNNASRTFSIAVNLDGLNFDAALQLRPVEFPEDPILADFTGDGLTDLLLTHAPYLAPGHTMSVYPGLGNAVFDTASLDTPLDSVTSGILHARDINHDGNMDVVNLYGQCLVHMGRGDGTFDEPITSSLVVYLRHVLADFNLDGELDIAWLEGGHPSQIAVSFGDGTGHFGPATRYTDVAEDESIGVGDITGDGAPEIFTGHRYGIFSIHPNLGDGTFGPRRDITITGSPFTPSINAIAVADFDSDGDNDVVASAFGLLLFANPGDGNLPAVPVGASPASASILTPADINLDGHMDLYGRGASAIIYLNPGNGIFKDPMYLTRYDSNARSMVVADADNDGRADVMIGPENSWSQYLFLNRPPVSHNDNHNSTLDECEAPCVGDLTGDFLVNFDDLNVILEGFSTEYDFNDLNLVLEHWNQICN
;
A
#
# COMPACT_ATOMS: atom_id res chain seq x y z
N VAL A 1 -1.72 22.29 -4.36
CA VAL A 1 -3.02 21.57 -4.38
C VAL A 1 -4.09 22.59 -4.73
N ALA A 2 -4.90 22.35 -5.75
CA ALA A 2 -6.03 23.19 -6.15
C ALA A 2 -6.97 22.38 -7.05
N ASP A 3 -8.17 22.89 -7.32
CA ASP A 3 -9.06 22.34 -8.34
C ASP A 3 -8.58 22.80 -9.73
N PHE A 4 -7.87 21.93 -10.46
CA PHE A 4 -7.23 22.29 -11.73
C PHE A 4 -8.19 22.16 -12.93
N ASN A 5 -9.31 21.45 -12.78
CA ASN A 5 -10.25 21.15 -13.86
C ASN A 5 -11.67 21.72 -13.61
N GLY A 6 -11.90 22.37 -12.48
CA GLY A 6 -13.16 23.01 -12.09
C GLY A 6 -14.26 22.04 -11.65
N ASP A 7 -13.91 20.81 -11.27
CA ASP A 7 -14.88 19.78 -10.88
C ASP A 7 -15.32 19.85 -9.41
N GLY A 8 -14.70 20.73 -8.63
CA GLY A 8 -14.97 20.97 -7.22
C GLY A 8 -14.17 20.08 -6.27
N TRP A 9 -13.27 19.24 -6.77
CA TRP A 9 -12.35 18.43 -5.97
C TRP A 9 -10.93 19.02 -6.01
N SER A 10 -10.17 18.80 -4.94
CA SER A 10 -8.79 19.25 -4.87
C SER A 10 -7.86 18.27 -5.58
N ASP A 11 -7.17 18.76 -6.61
CA ASP A 11 -6.14 18.03 -7.36
C ASP A 11 -4.73 18.30 -6.82
N VAL A 12 -3.78 17.46 -7.20
CA VAL A 12 -2.40 17.50 -6.71
C VAL A 12 -1.42 17.60 -7.87
N ILE A 13 -0.45 18.51 -7.74
CA ILE A 13 0.78 18.50 -8.53
C ILE A 13 1.96 18.23 -7.60
N ALA A 14 2.84 17.31 -8.00
CA ALA A 14 3.98 16.89 -7.20
C ALA A 14 5.25 16.89 -8.05
N SER A 15 6.34 17.40 -7.49
CA SER A 15 7.61 17.52 -8.19
C SER A 15 8.47 16.25 -8.05
N ASP A 16 9.14 15.84 -9.12
CA ASP A 16 10.00 14.65 -9.17
C ASP A 16 11.48 15.04 -9.31
N ALA A 17 12.16 15.02 -8.16
CA ALA A 17 13.57 15.41 -8.03
C ALA A 17 14.56 14.51 -8.77
N SER A 18 14.14 13.31 -9.18
CA SER A 18 15.02 12.36 -9.88
C SER A 18 15.09 12.65 -11.37
N TYR A 19 14.03 13.23 -11.94
CA TYR A 19 13.83 13.29 -13.39
C TYR A 19 13.43 14.68 -13.93
N ASN A 20 13.56 15.75 -13.13
CA ASN A 20 13.23 17.13 -13.54
C ASN A 20 11.85 17.25 -14.22
N ARG A 21 10.82 16.73 -13.54
CA ARG A 21 9.45 16.67 -14.06
C ARG A 21 8.46 16.82 -12.92
N VAL A 22 7.19 16.95 -13.26
CA VAL A 22 6.09 16.97 -12.29
C VAL A 22 5.05 15.91 -12.63
N HIS A 23 4.35 15.44 -11.61
CA HIS A 23 3.24 14.51 -11.69
C HIS A 23 1.97 15.26 -11.33
N VAL A 24 0.96 15.21 -12.20
CA VAL A 24 -0.36 15.81 -12.00
C VAL A 24 -1.35 14.69 -11.73
N MET A 25 -2.04 14.76 -10.60
CA MET A 25 -3.02 13.78 -10.15
C MET A 25 -4.36 14.50 -9.97
N LEU A 26 -5.30 14.20 -10.86
CA LEU A 26 -6.66 14.76 -10.81
C LEU A 26 -7.53 13.88 -9.90
N ALA A 27 -8.22 14.50 -8.96
CA ALA A 27 -9.17 13.84 -8.10
C ALA A 27 -10.39 13.38 -8.92
N THR A 28 -10.92 12.21 -8.57
CA THR A 28 -12.14 11.64 -9.19
C THR A 28 -13.27 11.45 -8.18
N GLY A 29 -13.05 11.88 -6.95
CA GLY A 29 -13.94 11.79 -5.79
C GLY A 29 -13.18 12.07 -4.49
N SER A 30 -13.83 11.87 -3.34
CA SER A 30 -13.30 12.25 -2.03
C SER A 30 -11.99 11.58 -1.62
N GLU A 31 -11.60 10.45 -2.23
CA GLU A 31 -10.45 9.64 -1.81
C GLU A 31 -9.74 8.94 -2.99
N THR A 32 -9.98 9.37 -4.23
CA THR A 32 -9.48 8.65 -5.42
C THR A 32 -8.90 9.61 -6.43
N PHE A 33 -7.75 9.26 -7.01
CA PHE A 33 -7.08 10.01 -8.07
C PHE A 33 -7.04 9.19 -9.36
N ALA A 34 -7.16 9.88 -10.50
CA ALA A 34 -6.81 9.31 -11.80
C ALA A 34 -5.30 8.99 -11.84
N PRO A 35 -4.85 8.10 -12.75
CA PRO A 35 -3.42 7.87 -12.96
C PRO A 35 -2.66 9.19 -13.20
N ALA A 36 -1.51 9.33 -12.55
CA ALA A 36 -0.72 10.55 -12.65
C ALA A 36 -0.29 10.83 -14.09
N VAL A 37 -0.54 12.06 -14.56
CA VAL A 37 -0.02 12.58 -15.83
C VAL A 37 1.35 13.19 -15.58
N ILE A 38 2.34 12.75 -16.35
CA ILE A 38 3.73 13.22 -16.22
C ILE A 38 3.96 14.37 -17.18
N VAL A 39 4.49 15.49 -16.67
CA VAL A 39 4.92 16.63 -17.47
C VAL A 39 6.43 16.80 -17.32
N ASP A 40 7.14 16.49 -18.40
CA ASP A 40 8.61 16.55 -18.44
C ASP A 40 9.12 17.99 -18.56
N GLY A 41 10.14 18.33 -17.77
CA GLY A 41 10.94 19.53 -17.93
C GLY A 41 12.06 19.37 -18.99
N PRO A 42 12.99 20.34 -19.05
CA PRO A 42 14.14 20.28 -19.94
C PRO A 42 15.04 19.06 -19.66
N GLU A 43 15.59 18.44 -20.72
CA GLU A 43 16.46 17.26 -20.61
C GLU A 43 17.63 17.49 -19.63
N ALA A 44 17.62 16.80 -18.49
CA ALA A 44 18.69 16.81 -17.52
C ALA A 44 18.61 15.67 -16.50
N ASN A 45 19.69 15.48 -15.75
CA ASN A 45 19.83 14.41 -14.77
C ASN A 45 20.16 15.03 -13.41
N ASN A 46 19.25 14.85 -12.45
CA ASN A 46 19.38 15.12 -11.01
C ASN A 46 19.08 16.56 -10.51
N GLY A 47 18.16 16.68 -9.54
CA GLY A 47 17.99 17.89 -8.74
C GLY A 47 16.67 18.00 -7.98
N THR A 48 16.72 18.32 -6.70
CA THR A 48 15.55 18.71 -5.88
C THR A 48 14.76 19.85 -6.52
N VAL A 49 13.44 19.76 -6.45
CA VAL A 49 12.49 20.58 -7.21
C VAL A 49 11.40 21.10 -6.27
N GLY A 50 11.28 22.42 -6.14
CA GLY A 50 10.10 23.07 -5.57
C GLY A 50 9.09 23.34 -6.66
N VAL A 51 7.81 23.29 -6.33
CA VAL A 51 6.70 23.58 -7.23
C VAL A 51 5.68 24.42 -6.49
N ASP A 52 5.18 25.44 -7.16
CA ASP A 52 4.10 26.28 -6.65
C ASP A 52 3.10 26.58 -7.77
N ILE A 53 1.89 27.00 -7.41
CA ILE A 53 0.75 27.14 -8.31
C ILE A 53 0.06 28.51 -8.15
N ALA A 54 -0.32 29.11 -9.27
CA ALA A 54 -1.10 30.35 -9.33
C ALA A 54 -1.66 30.54 -10.74
N ASP A 55 -2.60 31.47 -10.93
CA ASP A 55 -3.00 31.94 -12.27
C ASP A 55 -1.90 32.86 -12.84
N LEU A 56 -0.97 32.31 -13.62
CA LEU A 56 0.26 32.99 -14.04
C LEU A 56 0.05 33.86 -15.29
N ASP A 57 -0.95 33.55 -16.11
CA ASP A 57 -1.26 34.31 -17.33
C ASP A 57 -2.58 35.10 -17.27
N GLY A 58 -3.31 35.01 -16.16
CA GLY A 58 -4.50 35.79 -15.88
C GLY A 58 -5.75 35.28 -16.63
N ASP A 59 -5.74 34.05 -17.12
CA ASP A 59 -6.88 33.45 -17.80
C ASP A 59 -7.93 32.85 -16.84
N GLY A 60 -7.57 32.72 -15.57
CA GLY A 60 -8.42 32.24 -14.48
C GLY A 60 -8.27 30.75 -14.16
N ASP A 61 -7.45 30.03 -14.92
CA ASP A 61 -7.07 28.65 -14.64
C ASP A 61 -5.78 28.63 -13.79
N ILE A 62 -5.64 27.63 -12.91
CA ILE A 62 -4.46 27.53 -12.04
C ILE A 62 -3.31 26.89 -12.80
N ASP A 63 -2.23 27.64 -12.97
CA ASP A 63 -0.95 27.25 -13.57
C ASP A 63 0.06 26.77 -12.52
N ALA A 64 1.27 26.41 -12.97
CA ALA A 64 2.35 25.99 -12.09
C ALA A 64 3.72 26.52 -12.52
N ALA A 65 4.62 26.70 -11.55
CA ALA A 65 6.05 26.89 -11.80
C ALA A 65 6.85 25.89 -10.98
N PHE A 66 7.94 25.35 -11.54
CA PHE A 66 8.85 24.48 -10.79
C PHE A 66 10.32 24.76 -11.08
N SER A 67 11.16 24.61 -10.05
CA SER A 67 12.61 24.80 -10.14
C SER A 67 13.31 23.56 -10.69
N THR A 68 14.44 23.75 -11.37
CA THR A 68 15.36 22.67 -11.75
C THR A 68 16.79 23.01 -11.36
N TRP A 69 17.53 22.03 -10.85
CA TRP A 69 18.89 22.22 -10.37
C TRP A 69 19.90 22.42 -11.52
N TYR A 70 19.91 21.54 -12.51
CA TYR A 70 20.86 21.57 -13.61
C TYR A 70 20.18 21.14 -14.92
N PRO A 71 19.97 22.04 -15.90
CA PRO A 71 20.30 23.46 -15.86
C PRO A 71 19.48 24.20 -14.78
N ALA A 72 20.14 25.14 -14.10
CA ALA A 72 19.52 25.98 -13.07
C ALA A 72 18.49 26.91 -13.73
N ALA A 73 17.20 26.62 -13.53
CA ALA A 73 16.12 27.30 -14.19
C ALA A 73 14.81 27.21 -13.40
N ILE A 74 13.87 28.09 -13.73
CA ILE A 74 12.45 27.98 -13.38
C ILE A 74 11.68 27.67 -14.66
N ASN A 75 10.77 26.71 -14.58
CA ASN A 75 9.97 26.23 -15.70
C ASN A 75 8.50 26.57 -15.43
N ILE A 76 7.83 27.16 -16.42
CA ILE A 76 6.44 27.63 -16.33
C ILE A 76 5.53 26.67 -17.08
N LEU A 77 4.49 26.20 -16.43
CA LEU A 77 3.48 25.31 -16.98
C LEU A 77 2.15 26.04 -17.00
N HIS A 78 1.52 26.14 -18.16
CA HIS A 78 0.14 26.60 -18.24
C HIS A 78 -0.82 25.41 -18.21
N ASN A 79 -1.91 25.58 -17.49
CA ASN A 79 -3.06 24.70 -17.49
C ASN A 79 -4.08 25.17 -18.54
N ASP A 80 -4.81 24.25 -19.17
CA ASP A 80 -5.85 24.57 -20.15
C ASP A 80 -7.27 24.60 -19.55
N GLY A 81 -7.36 24.66 -18.22
CA GLY A 81 -8.61 24.63 -17.45
C GLY A 81 -9.25 23.24 -17.33
N ALA A 82 -8.65 22.21 -17.93
CA ALA A 82 -9.08 20.82 -17.79
C ALA A 82 -8.04 19.96 -17.05
N GLY A 83 -7.05 20.59 -16.39
CA GLY A 83 -5.96 19.93 -15.71
C GLY A 83 -4.84 19.45 -16.64
N ASN A 84 -4.79 19.88 -17.91
CA ASN A 84 -3.70 19.54 -18.81
C ASN A 84 -2.61 20.61 -18.77
N PHE A 85 -1.51 20.28 -18.10
CA PHE A 85 -0.37 21.18 -17.98
C PHE A 85 0.63 21.01 -19.13
N THR A 86 1.15 22.13 -19.66
CA THR A 86 2.23 22.13 -20.66
C THR A 86 3.29 23.17 -20.35
N VAL A 87 4.57 22.83 -20.54
CA VAL A 87 5.68 23.78 -20.35
C VAL A 87 5.67 24.83 -21.46
N VAL A 88 5.48 26.10 -21.12
CA VAL A 88 5.37 27.21 -22.07
C VAL A 88 6.57 28.16 -22.06
N ASP A 89 7.28 28.27 -20.94
CA ASP A 89 8.48 29.09 -20.82
C ASP A 89 9.49 28.48 -19.84
N THR A 90 10.75 28.88 -19.99
CA THR A 90 11.85 28.47 -19.11
C THR A 90 12.90 29.57 -19.07
N PHE A 91 13.20 30.08 -17.88
CA PHE A 91 14.19 31.12 -17.69
C PHE A 91 15.22 30.74 -16.62
N THR A 92 16.42 31.29 -16.77
CA THR A 92 17.50 31.09 -15.81
C THR A 92 17.32 32.02 -14.62
N THR A 93 17.62 31.52 -13.42
CA THR A 93 17.63 32.29 -12.18
C THR A 93 19.07 32.44 -11.64
N GLY A 94 19.22 32.67 -10.34
CA GLY A 94 20.46 32.44 -9.62
C GLY A 94 20.98 31.00 -9.74
N PRO A 95 22.10 30.66 -9.10
CA PRO A 95 22.58 29.29 -9.07
C PRO A 95 21.58 28.39 -8.33
N GLU A 96 21.36 27.18 -8.87
CA GLU A 96 20.70 26.04 -8.23
C GLU A 96 19.45 26.42 -7.40
N PRO A 97 18.35 26.83 -8.03
CA PRO A 97 17.10 27.06 -7.33
C PRO A 97 16.63 25.75 -6.69
N ARG A 98 16.31 25.80 -5.40
CA ARG A 98 15.75 24.70 -4.62
C ARG A 98 14.24 24.75 -4.57
N ASP A 99 13.71 25.95 -4.42
CA ASP A 99 12.29 26.15 -4.19
C ASP A 99 11.79 27.44 -4.86
N VAL A 100 10.49 27.52 -5.07
CA VAL A 100 9.80 28.65 -5.70
C VAL A 100 8.54 29.04 -4.92
N ALA A 101 8.30 30.34 -4.83
CA ALA A 101 7.10 30.95 -4.26
C ALA A 101 6.51 31.93 -5.28
N ILE A 102 5.19 31.90 -5.47
CA ILE A 102 4.46 32.71 -6.45
C ILE A 102 3.53 33.70 -5.75
N GLY A 103 3.72 35.00 -5.97
CA GLY A 103 2.88 36.05 -5.39
C GLY A 103 3.08 37.41 -6.06
N ASP A 104 2.11 38.32 -5.96
CA ASP A 104 2.22 39.68 -6.50
C ASP A 104 3.08 40.56 -5.58
N PHE A 105 4.41 40.49 -5.77
CA PHE A 105 5.39 41.14 -4.88
C PHE A 105 5.53 42.65 -5.13
N ASP A 106 5.02 43.16 -6.26
CA ASP A 106 5.07 44.59 -6.59
C ASP A 106 3.72 45.29 -6.79
N GLY A 107 2.64 44.59 -6.47
CA GLY A 107 1.29 45.13 -6.38
C GLY A 107 0.71 45.53 -7.73
N ASP A 108 1.19 44.93 -8.83
CA ASP A 108 0.75 45.25 -10.18
C ASP A 108 -0.44 44.39 -10.66
N GLY A 109 -0.86 43.44 -9.83
CA GLY A 109 -1.96 42.52 -10.06
C GLY A 109 -1.57 41.25 -10.80
N ARG A 110 -0.27 40.99 -11.02
CA ARG A 110 0.24 39.75 -11.61
C ARG A 110 1.11 38.98 -10.62
N PRO A 111 1.00 37.64 -10.59
CA PRO A 111 1.90 36.88 -9.73
C PRO A 111 3.33 36.89 -10.28
N ASP A 112 4.26 37.26 -9.41
CA ASP A 112 5.71 37.21 -9.60
C ASP A 112 6.29 35.93 -8.97
N ILE A 113 7.57 35.64 -9.21
CA ILE A 113 8.26 34.44 -8.69
C ILE A 113 9.44 34.82 -7.80
N ALA A 114 9.50 34.25 -6.60
CA ALA A 114 10.67 34.24 -5.73
C ALA A 114 11.30 32.84 -5.76
N ALA A 115 12.62 32.75 -5.97
CA ALA A 115 13.34 31.47 -6.05
C ALA A 115 14.47 31.41 -5.01
N ALA A 116 14.44 30.40 -4.13
CA ALA A 116 15.49 30.12 -3.18
C ALA A 116 16.69 29.49 -3.90
N CYS A 117 17.76 30.26 -4.10
CA CYS A 117 18.92 29.87 -4.89
C CYS A 117 20.12 29.54 -4.00
N GLN A 118 20.49 28.26 -3.93
CA GLN A 118 21.71 27.82 -3.25
C GLN A 118 22.91 27.89 -4.22
N HIS A 119 24.13 28.02 -3.72
CA HIS A 119 25.31 28.05 -4.58
C HIS A 119 26.31 26.96 -4.19
N TYR A 120 26.05 25.71 -4.63
CA TYR A 120 26.93 24.57 -4.35
C TYR A 120 28.14 24.51 -5.31
N LEU A 121 28.00 24.90 -6.59
CA LEU A 121 29.04 24.76 -7.62
C LEU A 121 29.58 26.09 -8.20
N GLY A 122 30.36 26.85 -7.43
CA GLY A 122 31.10 28.02 -7.93
C GLY A 122 31.98 28.72 -6.89
N PRO A 123 32.66 29.85 -7.21
CA PRO A 123 33.44 30.59 -6.21
C PRO A 123 32.52 31.07 -5.08
N LEU A 124 32.70 30.54 -3.85
CA LEU A 124 31.91 30.77 -2.63
C LEU A 124 31.28 32.19 -2.51
N THR A 125 30.11 32.38 -3.10
CA THR A 125 29.19 33.50 -2.88
C THR A 125 28.04 33.04 -1.99
N ASP A 126 27.43 33.96 -1.28
CA ASP A 126 26.33 33.67 -0.35
C ASP A 126 25.06 33.30 -1.13
N GLY A 127 24.24 32.41 -0.57
CA GLY A 127 22.95 32.04 -1.15
C GLY A 127 21.99 33.23 -1.21
N THR A 128 21.06 33.20 -2.16
CA THR A 128 20.15 34.33 -2.43
C THR A 128 18.72 33.89 -2.65
N VAL A 129 17.77 34.79 -2.46
CA VAL A 129 16.43 34.67 -3.05
C VAL A 129 16.38 35.54 -4.29
N ALA A 130 16.16 34.95 -5.46
CA ALA A 130 16.04 35.69 -6.72
C ALA A 130 14.57 36.04 -6.98
N ILE A 131 14.30 37.30 -7.34
CA ILE A 131 12.95 37.78 -7.62
C ILE A 131 12.81 38.02 -9.13
N HIS A 132 11.77 37.43 -9.72
CA HIS A 132 11.44 37.50 -11.13
C HIS A 132 10.03 38.08 -11.29
N ARG A 133 9.93 39.24 -11.92
CA ARG A 133 8.66 39.91 -12.19
C ARG A 133 7.99 39.35 -13.44
N ASN A 134 6.68 39.16 -13.37
CA ASN A 134 5.84 38.77 -14.50
C ASN A 134 5.45 40.00 -15.33
N LEU A 135 5.77 39.97 -16.64
CA LEU A 135 5.43 41.02 -17.59
C LEU A 135 4.37 40.55 -18.62
N ASP A 136 3.58 39.54 -18.30
CA ASP A 136 2.59 38.88 -19.17
C ASP A 136 3.25 38.35 -20.47
N ASP A 137 2.65 38.65 -21.62
CA ASP A 137 3.15 38.38 -22.98
C ASP A 137 4.60 38.87 -23.23
N ALA A 138 5.14 39.77 -22.40
CA ALA A 138 6.52 40.25 -22.50
C ALA A 138 7.54 39.35 -21.77
N GLY A 139 7.08 38.31 -21.07
CA GLY A 139 7.90 37.30 -20.39
C GLY A 139 8.31 37.70 -18.98
N TRP A 140 9.46 37.18 -18.53
CA TRP A 140 9.94 37.32 -17.15
C TRP A 140 11.18 38.23 -17.06
N GLU A 141 11.17 39.17 -16.11
CA GLU A 141 12.31 40.04 -15.82
C GLU A 141 12.92 39.71 -14.46
N TRP A 142 14.23 39.41 -14.41
CA TRP A 142 14.96 39.33 -13.15
C TRP A 142 15.17 40.75 -12.58
N THR A 143 14.44 41.07 -11.51
CA THR A 143 14.46 42.41 -10.90
C THR A 143 15.58 42.56 -9.87
N THR A 144 15.71 41.61 -8.95
CA THR A 144 16.67 41.70 -7.84
C THR A 144 17.06 40.33 -7.26
N SER A 145 18.06 40.32 -6.37
CA SER A 145 18.38 39.18 -5.52
C SER A 145 18.63 39.64 -4.09
N ILE A 146 17.99 38.97 -3.14
CA ILE A 146 18.11 39.21 -1.71
C ILE A 146 19.21 38.30 -1.19
N THR A 147 20.26 38.87 -0.59
CA THR A 147 21.32 38.07 0.04
C THR A 147 20.84 37.53 1.38
N MET A 148 20.95 36.22 1.56
CA MET A 148 20.58 35.57 2.81
C MET A 148 21.65 35.80 3.89
N PRO A 149 21.23 36.00 5.16
CA PRO A 149 22.17 36.17 6.27
C PRO A 149 22.96 34.90 6.58
N ASP A 150 24.24 35.08 6.88
CA ASP A 150 25.11 34.02 7.43
C ASP A 150 24.64 33.55 8.81
N GLY A 151 25.12 32.38 9.23
CA GLY A 151 24.75 31.77 10.50
C GLY A 151 25.15 32.58 11.71
N VAL A 152 24.39 32.40 12.80
CA VAL A 152 24.60 33.11 14.06
C VAL A 152 25.68 32.40 14.88
N GLU A 153 26.52 33.17 15.59
CA GLU A 153 27.58 32.65 16.46
C GLU A 153 27.08 31.46 17.33
N PRO A 154 27.82 30.33 17.34
CA PRO A 154 29.23 30.17 16.94
C PRO A 154 29.42 29.72 15.49
N TYR A 155 28.31 29.37 14.84
CA TYR A 155 28.28 28.59 13.62
C TYR A 155 28.11 29.62 12.51
N THR A 156 29.24 30.21 12.11
CA THR A 156 29.31 31.21 11.04
C THR A 156 29.35 30.55 9.66
N TYR A 157 28.49 29.54 9.47
CA TYR A 157 28.29 28.90 8.18
C TYR A 157 27.55 29.85 7.24
N ARG A 158 27.79 29.70 5.93
CA ARG A 158 27.15 30.53 4.92
C ARG A 158 25.71 30.13 4.70
N ALA A 159 24.92 31.08 4.21
CA ALA A 159 23.56 30.80 3.80
C ALA A 159 23.48 29.84 2.60
N VAL A 160 22.65 28.82 2.73
CA VAL A 160 22.29 27.82 1.72
C VAL A 160 20.77 27.73 1.75
N PRO A 161 20.06 28.68 1.11
CA PRO A 161 18.61 28.73 1.16
C PRO A 161 18.01 27.47 0.54
N GLN A 162 16.98 26.93 1.19
CA GLN A 162 16.28 25.73 0.71
C GLN A 162 14.84 26.06 0.34
N PHE A 163 14.08 26.64 1.27
CA PHE A 163 12.65 26.92 1.10
C PHE A 163 12.38 28.40 1.13
N VAL A 164 11.40 28.85 0.37
CA VAL A 164 10.92 30.23 0.37
C VAL A 164 9.39 30.23 0.37
N GLU A 165 8.81 30.95 1.31
CA GLU A 165 7.37 31.12 1.45
C GLU A 165 7.01 32.60 1.56
N TRP A 166 5.74 32.91 1.33
CA TRP A 166 5.27 34.30 1.34
C TRP A 166 3.96 34.48 2.10
N SER A 167 3.81 35.66 2.72
CA SER A 167 2.56 36.14 3.30
C SER A 167 2.71 37.60 3.75
N ASP A 168 1.60 38.32 3.91
CA ASP A 168 1.61 39.58 4.65
C ASP A 168 1.65 39.28 6.16
N VAL A 169 2.86 39.08 6.71
CA VAL A 169 3.01 38.66 8.11
C VAL A 169 2.86 39.81 9.10
N ASN A 170 2.76 41.04 8.61
CA ASN A 170 2.75 42.25 9.42
C ASN A 170 1.45 43.09 9.29
N ASP A 171 0.51 42.64 8.46
CA ASP A 171 -0.77 43.26 8.13
C ASP A 171 -0.65 44.67 7.49
N ASP A 172 0.42 44.93 6.72
CA ASP A 172 0.58 46.21 6.01
C ASP A 172 -0.01 46.24 4.59
N GLY A 173 -0.50 45.09 4.12
CA GLY A 173 -1.07 44.89 2.79
C GLY A 173 -0.02 44.58 1.72
N HIS A 174 1.22 44.25 2.09
CA HIS A 174 2.28 43.86 1.19
C HIS A 174 2.79 42.46 1.52
N LEU A 175 3.14 41.69 0.47
CA LEU A 175 3.65 40.34 0.67
C LEU A 175 5.10 40.40 1.19
N ASP A 176 5.35 39.68 2.28
CA ASP A 176 6.66 39.46 2.87
C ASP A 176 7.20 38.08 2.47
N LEU A 177 8.51 37.86 2.62
CA LEU A 177 9.18 36.59 2.30
C LEU A 177 9.84 35.97 3.52
N LEU A 178 9.61 34.68 3.72
CA LEU A 178 10.29 33.85 4.72
C LEU A 178 11.17 32.85 4.00
N THR A 179 12.42 32.73 4.41
CA THR A 179 13.38 31.84 3.72
C THR A 179 14.22 31.07 4.72
N SER A 180 14.23 29.76 4.61
CA SER A 180 15.04 28.87 5.44
C SER A 180 16.38 28.62 4.78
N SER A 181 17.41 28.37 5.59
CA SER A 181 18.75 28.08 5.11
C SER A 181 19.39 26.96 5.94
N ASP A 182 19.73 25.87 5.24
CA ASP A 182 20.21 24.62 5.85
C ASP A 182 21.55 24.77 6.56
N SER A 183 22.56 25.30 5.88
CA SER A 183 23.91 25.35 6.46
C SER A 183 24.07 26.47 7.48
N SER A 184 23.37 27.60 7.32
CA SER A 184 23.45 28.71 8.28
C SER A 184 22.51 28.57 9.47
N ASN A 185 21.59 27.58 9.46
CA ASN A 185 20.55 27.37 10.49
C ASN A 185 19.76 28.65 10.78
N VAL A 186 19.45 29.40 9.72
CA VAL A 186 18.77 30.67 9.80
C VAL A 186 17.50 30.63 8.98
N LEU A 187 16.41 31.08 9.58
CA LEU A 187 15.21 31.51 8.88
C LEU A 187 15.18 33.04 8.85
N ALA A 188 15.14 33.63 7.66
CA ALA A 188 15.13 35.07 7.47
C ALA A 188 13.73 35.54 7.06
N ILE A 189 13.22 36.58 7.73
CA ILE A 189 11.97 37.25 7.40
C ILE A 189 12.31 38.59 6.74
N HIS A 190 11.94 38.74 5.47
CA HIS A 190 12.13 39.94 4.68
C HIS A 190 10.79 40.62 4.45
N LEU A 191 10.66 41.87 4.92
CA LEU A 191 9.46 42.67 4.79
C LEU A 191 9.42 43.35 3.42
N GLY A 192 8.33 43.16 2.69
CA GLY A 192 8.06 43.73 1.38
C GLY A 192 7.62 45.18 1.47
N ASP A 193 7.97 45.98 0.46
CA ASP A 193 7.52 47.38 0.36
C ASP A 193 6.35 47.58 -0.63
N GLY A 194 5.82 46.47 -1.18
CA GLY A 194 4.75 46.47 -2.17
C GLY A 194 5.16 47.03 -3.54
N SER A 195 6.45 47.21 -3.80
CA SER A 195 6.99 47.66 -5.08
C SER A 195 8.13 46.75 -5.59
N GLY A 196 8.17 45.51 -5.10
CA GLY A 196 9.20 44.52 -5.40
C GLY A 196 10.50 44.70 -4.58
N GLY A 197 10.52 45.61 -3.61
CA GLY A 197 11.62 45.80 -2.68
C GLY A 197 11.41 45.04 -1.37
N PHE A 198 12.49 44.48 -0.83
CA PHE A 198 12.48 43.69 0.40
C PHE A 198 13.55 44.15 1.38
N THR A 199 13.23 44.19 2.67
CA THR A 199 14.16 44.55 3.74
C THR A 199 14.19 43.49 4.84
N LEU A 200 15.36 43.13 5.34
CA LEU A 200 15.47 42.15 6.42
C LEU A 200 14.81 42.70 7.71
N GLY A 201 13.69 42.11 8.11
CA GLY A 201 12.96 42.46 9.32
C GLY A 201 13.48 41.70 10.54
N GLN A 202 13.60 40.37 10.42
CA GLN A 202 14.02 39.49 11.50
C GLN A 202 14.82 38.29 10.98
N THR A 203 15.68 37.76 11.86
CA THR A 203 16.36 36.49 11.67
C THR A 203 16.07 35.60 12.87
N LEU A 204 15.57 34.39 12.61
CA LEU A 204 15.36 33.33 13.59
C LEU A 204 16.47 32.29 13.44
N GLY A 205 16.93 31.74 14.56
CA GLY A 205 18.03 30.77 14.63
C GLY A 205 18.72 30.78 16.00
N GLY A 206 19.48 29.72 16.33
CA GLY A 206 20.18 29.62 17.63
C GLY A 206 20.87 28.28 17.88
N TRP A 207 21.68 28.20 18.93
CA TRP A 207 22.52 27.05 19.31
C TRP A 207 21.76 25.75 19.63
N TRP A 208 20.45 25.83 19.80
CA TRP A 208 19.55 24.74 20.15
C TRP A 208 18.79 24.18 18.94
N LEU A 209 19.13 24.65 17.72
CA LEU A 209 18.69 24.11 16.44
C LEU A 209 19.95 23.54 15.75
N GLU A 210 20.04 22.22 15.68
CA GLU A 210 21.20 21.51 15.14
C GLU A 210 20.94 21.12 13.68
N SER A 211 20.83 22.10 12.78
CA SER A 211 20.82 21.99 11.30
C SER A 211 19.67 21.25 10.59
N GLY A 212 19.39 21.69 9.35
CA GLY A 212 18.42 21.06 8.44
C GLY A 212 17.05 21.73 8.43
N GLY A 213 16.97 22.98 7.96
CA GLY A 213 15.71 23.71 7.82
C GLY A 213 14.92 23.19 6.63
N SER A 214 13.98 22.28 6.86
CA SER A 214 13.33 21.50 5.80
C SER A 214 12.02 22.05 5.26
N ASP A 215 11.24 22.79 6.02
CA ASP A 215 10.01 23.37 5.49
C ASP A 215 9.57 24.55 6.35
N ILE A 216 8.89 25.50 5.72
CA ILE A 216 8.30 26.68 6.35
C ILE A 216 6.79 26.60 6.13
N LEU A 217 6.02 26.71 7.19
CA LEU A 217 4.56 26.74 7.09
C LEU A 217 4.02 27.94 7.87
N LEU A 218 3.13 28.69 7.22
CA LEU A 218 2.41 29.80 7.83
C LEU A 218 0.93 29.45 7.97
N ALA A 219 0.39 29.60 9.19
CA ALA A 219 -1.02 29.36 9.47
C ALA A 219 -1.45 30.15 10.71
N ASP A 220 -2.69 30.63 10.75
CA ASP A 220 -3.28 31.21 11.97
C ASP A 220 -3.63 30.06 12.93
N LEU A 221 -2.64 29.65 13.75
CA LEU A 221 -2.76 28.50 14.62
C LEU A 221 -3.63 28.84 15.84
N ASP A 222 -3.58 30.09 16.30
CA ASP A 222 -4.26 30.52 17.52
C ASP A 222 -5.55 31.33 17.35
N GLY A 223 -5.94 31.57 16.10
CA GLY A 223 -7.20 32.20 15.71
C GLY A 223 -7.22 33.71 15.97
N ASP A 224 -6.06 34.35 16.11
CA ASP A 224 -5.95 35.78 16.35
C ASP A 224 -5.95 36.62 15.05
N GLY A 225 -5.92 35.95 13.90
CA GLY A 225 -5.94 36.54 12.56
C GLY A 225 -4.56 36.80 11.98
N ASN A 226 -3.48 36.66 12.76
CA ASN A 226 -2.12 36.72 12.25
C ASN A 226 -1.62 35.32 11.94
N GLN A 227 -0.90 35.14 10.83
CA GLN A 227 -0.29 33.85 10.54
C GLN A 227 0.92 33.60 11.44
N ASP A 228 0.88 32.51 12.20
CA ASP A 228 1.99 31.96 12.97
C ASP A 228 2.92 31.13 12.09
N LEU A 229 4.15 30.91 12.57
CA LEU A 229 5.19 30.20 11.82
C LEU A 229 5.48 28.82 12.44
N VAL A 230 5.48 27.80 11.59
CA VAL A 230 6.02 26.47 11.87
C VAL A 230 7.26 26.26 11.04
N TRP A 231 8.35 25.85 11.67
CA TRP A 231 9.64 25.62 11.01
C TRP A 231 10.20 24.24 11.37
N GLY A 232 10.52 23.46 10.34
CA GLY A 232 11.06 22.11 10.48
C GLY A 232 12.57 22.06 10.72
N ASP A 233 13.00 21.11 11.58
CA ASP A 233 14.39 20.77 11.89
C ASP A 233 14.59 19.24 11.76
N VAL A 234 15.13 18.82 10.62
CA VAL A 234 15.29 17.40 10.25
C VAL A 234 16.25 16.68 11.18
N ASP A 235 17.41 17.28 11.46
CA ASP A 235 18.48 16.60 12.18
C ASP A 235 18.13 16.44 13.66
N MET A 236 17.40 17.40 14.25
CA MET A 236 16.89 17.27 15.61
C MET A 236 15.64 16.41 15.73
N SER A 237 15.08 16.00 14.59
CA SER A 237 13.81 15.30 14.50
C SER A 237 12.66 16.08 15.16
N LYS A 238 12.54 17.38 14.88
CA LYS A 238 11.57 18.29 15.51
C LYS A 238 11.04 19.35 14.56
N PHE A 239 9.88 19.92 14.88
CA PHE A 239 9.48 21.23 14.36
C PHE A 239 9.28 22.22 15.49
N ALA A 240 9.49 23.50 15.21
CA ALA A 240 9.33 24.61 16.12
C ALA A 240 8.17 25.52 15.68
N VAL A 241 7.36 25.95 16.64
CA VAL A 241 6.25 26.88 16.44
C VAL A 241 6.64 28.24 17.02
N TYR A 242 6.38 29.30 16.26
CA TYR A 242 6.63 30.69 16.59
C TYR A 242 5.35 31.48 16.46
N ARG A 243 5.01 32.22 17.52
CA ARG A 243 3.87 33.13 17.53
C ARG A 243 4.20 34.39 16.75
N ASN A 244 3.32 34.82 15.87
CA ASN A 244 3.43 36.10 15.18
C ASN A 244 2.80 37.24 16.00
N ASN A 245 3.50 38.36 16.11
CA ASN A 245 2.99 39.59 16.72
C ASN A 245 3.19 40.77 15.75
N LEU A 246 2.45 40.78 14.64
CA LEU A 246 2.51 41.80 13.58
C LEU A 246 3.92 41.94 12.99
N GLY A 247 4.42 40.85 12.40
CA GLY A 247 5.71 40.78 11.70
C GLY A 247 6.91 40.49 12.59
N THR A 248 6.69 40.28 13.89
CA THR A 248 7.73 39.84 14.84
C THR A 248 7.39 38.47 15.40
N PHE A 249 8.24 37.48 15.13
CA PHE A 249 8.06 36.09 15.55
C PHE A 249 8.79 35.80 16.86
N GLU A 250 8.08 35.21 17.82
CA GLU A 250 8.62 34.78 19.11
C GLU A 250 8.51 33.25 19.25
N PHE A 251 9.58 32.60 19.70
CA PHE A 251 9.57 31.14 19.91
C PHE A 251 8.54 30.75 20.97
N HIS A 252 7.63 29.84 20.61
CA HIS A 252 6.62 29.31 21.51
C HIS A 252 7.03 27.94 22.06
N GLN A 253 7.16 26.93 21.19
CA GLN A 253 7.48 25.56 21.60
C GLN A 253 8.05 24.74 20.43
N SER A 254 8.73 23.62 20.72
CA SER A 254 9.07 22.59 19.73
C SER A 254 8.46 21.22 20.06
N PHE A 255 8.19 20.46 19.02
CA PHE A 255 7.53 19.16 19.07
C PHE A 255 8.40 18.12 18.38
N ALA A 256 8.42 16.91 18.93
CA ALA A 256 9.14 15.79 18.33
C ALA A 256 8.38 15.24 17.13
N SER A 257 9.10 15.00 16.04
CA SER A 257 8.66 14.26 14.87
C SER A 257 9.33 12.88 14.86
N GLY A 258 8.90 12.00 13.94
CA GLY A 258 9.58 10.72 13.73
C GLY A 258 11.06 10.89 13.36
N ASN A 259 11.86 9.83 13.52
CA ASN A 259 13.30 9.85 13.29
C ASN A 259 13.62 10.43 11.89
N TYR A 260 14.48 11.46 11.82
CA TYR A 260 14.82 12.21 10.60
C TYR A 260 13.56 12.79 9.89
N GLY A 261 12.80 13.61 10.61
CA GLY A 261 11.66 14.41 10.13
C GLY A 261 11.48 15.66 11.00
N PRO A 262 10.82 16.74 10.58
CA PRO A 262 9.89 16.87 9.46
C PRO A 262 10.61 17.11 8.14
N LEU A 263 10.13 16.54 7.03
CA LEU A 263 10.56 16.97 5.70
C LEU A 263 9.60 17.95 5.03
N MET A 264 8.31 17.71 5.17
CA MET A 264 7.24 18.58 4.69
C MET A 264 6.27 18.81 5.86
N LEU A 265 5.70 20.00 5.95
CA LEU A 265 4.73 20.43 6.95
C LEU A 265 3.40 20.75 6.27
N ALA A 266 2.30 20.47 6.96
CA ALA A 266 0.96 20.89 6.53
C ALA A 266 0.14 21.32 7.73
N ALA A 267 -0.77 22.29 7.53
CA ALA A 267 -1.72 22.74 8.54
C ALA A 267 -3.14 22.63 8.03
N ALA A 268 -4.00 22.02 8.82
CA ALA A 268 -5.43 21.94 8.58
C ALA A 268 -6.14 21.54 9.89
N ASP A 269 -7.45 21.71 9.96
CA ASP A 269 -8.26 21.12 11.02
C ASP A 269 -8.47 19.63 10.72
N PHE A 270 -7.51 18.78 11.13
CA PHE A 270 -7.56 17.33 10.87
C PHE A 270 -8.55 16.62 11.79
N THR A 271 -8.86 17.21 12.95
CA THR A 271 -9.80 16.66 13.92
C THR A 271 -11.24 17.18 13.78
N ASN A 272 -11.46 18.17 12.92
CA ASN A 272 -12.73 18.86 12.69
C ASN A 272 -13.28 19.53 13.96
N ASP A 273 -12.40 20.06 14.80
CA ASP A 273 -12.75 20.73 16.06
C ASP A 273 -12.72 22.27 15.97
N GLY A 274 -12.35 22.79 14.80
CA GLY A 274 -12.23 24.21 14.49
C GLY A 274 -10.88 24.82 14.83
N LEU A 275 -9.91 24.04 15.31
CA LEU A 275 -8.53 24.45 15.53
C LEU A 275 -7.64 23.90 14.41
N ILE A 276 -6.58 24.65 14.09
CA ILE A 276 -5.62 24.21 13.07
C ILE A 276 -4.57 23.31 13.71
N ASP A 277 -4.50 22.07 13.23
CA ASP A 277 -3.52 21.04 13.57
C ASP A 277 -2.31 21.09 12.63
N ILE A 278 -1.22 20.40 12.98
CA ILE A 278 0.01 20.33 12.17
C ILE A 278 0.33 18.89 11.81
N ALA A 279 0.55 18.59 10.54
CA ALA A 279 1.04 17.31 10.05
C ALA A 279 2.48 17.43 9.51
N THR A 280 3.25 16.35 9.63
CA THR A 280 4.62 16.23 9.13
C THR A 280 4.90 14.87 8.52
N THR A 281 5.68 14.83 7.45
CA THR A 281 6.29 13.59 6.95
C THR A 281 7.62 13.30 7.64
N ASN A 282 7.86 12.05 8.06
CA ASN A 282 9.08 11.62 8.73
C ASN A 282 9.85 10.63 7.86
N ASN A 283 10.94 11.11 7.24
CA ASN A 283 11.61 10.39 6.16
C ASN A 283 12.23 9.05 6.58
N ALA A 284 13.11 9.04 7.59
CA ALA A 284 13.83 7.81 7.93
C ALA A 284 12.95 6.80 8.68
N SER A 285 11.93 7.27 9.39
CA SER A 285 10.96 6.39 10.05
C SER A 285 9.82 5.94 9.13
N ARG A 286 9.71 6.51 7.92
CA ARG A 286 8.64 6.24 6.95
C ARG A 286 7.24 6.38 7.55
N THR A 287 7.07 7.36 8.44
CA THR A 287 5.79 7.67 9.09
C THR A 287 5.37 9.07 8.73
N PHE A 288 4.14 9.43 9.06
CA PHE A 288 3.76 10.83 9.25
C PHE A 288 3.37 11.04 10.71
N SER A 289 3.48 12.29 11.17
CA SER A 289 3.00 12.66 12.50
C SER A 289 2.00 13.80 12.44
N ILE A 290 0.98 13.74 13.29
CA ILE A 290 -0.01 14.81 13.46
C ILE A 290 0.09 15.31 14.89
N ALA A 291 0.38 16.60 15.06
CA ALA A 291 0.27 17.31 16.33
C ALA A 291 -1.08 18.02 16.37
N VAL A 292 -1.95 17.55 17.26
CA VAL A 292 -3.32 18.06 17.42
C VAL A 292 -3.31 19.30 18.31
N ASN A 293 -3.90 20.39 17.84
CA ASN A 293 -4.07 21.63 18.58
C ASN A 293 -5.23 21.50 19.57
N LEU A 294 -4.97 21.83 20.83
CA LEU A 294 -5.93 21.68 21.92
C LEU A 294 -6.53 23.02 22.36
N ASP A 295 -5.79 24.12 22.21
CA ASP A 295 -6.22 25.48 22.56
C ASP A 295 -5.18 26.51 22.09
N GLY A 296 -5.36 26.99 20.86
CA GLY A 296 -4.59 28.08 20.24
C GLY A 296 -3.18 27.69 19.80
N LEU A 297 -2.24 27.52 20.74
CA LEU A 297 -0.86 27.04 20.45
C LEU A 297 -0.45 25.87 21.35
N ASN A 298 -1.39 25.22 22.01
CA ASN A 298 -1.11 24.09 22.89
C ASN A 298 -1.36 22.80 22.12
N PHE A 299 -0.32 22.11 21.67
CA PHE A 299 -0.46 20.86 20.93
C PHE A 299 -0.19 19.63 21.82
N ASP A 300 -0.89 18.51 21.53
CA ASP A 300 -0.56 17.21 22.13
C ASP A 300 0.72 16.62 21.50
N ALA A 301 1.24 15.54 22.09
CA ALA A 301 2.33 14.78 21.50
C ALA A 301 1.94 14.27 20.10
N ALA A 302 2.86 14.39 19.14
CA ALA A 302 2.56 14.05 17.76
C ALA A 302 2.27 12.54 17.61
N LEU A 303 1.08 12.20 17.10
CA LEU A 303 0.68 10.82 16.83
C LEU A 303 1.44 10.31 15.59
N GLN A 304 2.24 9.25 15.73
CA GLN A 304 2.91 8.63 14.58
C GLN A 304 2.01 7.61 13.90
N LEU A 305 1.75 7.83 12.62
CA LEU A 305 1.00 6.92 11.76
C LEU A 305 1.98 6.19 10.84
N ARG A 306 1.94 4.85 10.86
CA ARG A 306 2.88 3.96 10.15
C ARG A 306 2.19 3.26 8.98
N PRO A 307 2.65 3.44 7.74
CA PRO A 307 2.38 2.51 6.65
C PRO A 307 3.07 1.16 6.91
N VAL A 308 2.48 0.07 6.43
CA VAL A 308 2.97 -1.31 6.62
C VAL A 308 4.28 -1.53 5.86
N GLU A 309 5.35 -1.99 6.52
CA GLU A 309 6.61 -2.30 5.85
C GLU A 309 6.68 -3.78 5.44
N PHE A 310 6.83 -4.10 4.15
CA PHE A 310 7.00 -5.49 3.63
C PHE A 310 5.85 -6.46 3.94
N PRO A 311 4.64 -6.24 3.42
CA PRO A 311 3.54 -7.19 3.57
C PRO A 311 3.83 -8.48 2.78
N GLU A 312 3.69 -9.65 3.42
CA GLU A 312 3.97 -10.96 2.80
C GLU A 312 2.70 -11.77 2.52
N ASP A 313 2.00 -12.19 3.58
CA ASP A 313 0.88 -13.11 3.48
C ASP A 313 -0.42 -12.43 3.93
N PRO A 314 -1.30 -12.07 2.98
CA PRO A 314 -2.62 -11.57 3.30
C PRO A 314 -3.54 -12.72 3.73
N ILE A 315 -4.48 -12.42 4.63
CA ILE A 315 -5.68 -13.21 4.90
C ILE A 315 -6.86 -12.26 5.04
N LEU A 316 -8.01 -12.67 4.51
CA LEU A 316 -9.27 -11.94 4.66
C LEU A 316 -10.22 -12.75 5.56
N ALA A 317 -10.68 -12.13 6.65
CA ALA A 317 -11.65 -12.70 7.57
C ALA A 317 -12.17 -11.60 8.52
N ASP A 318 -13.28 -11.84 9.21
CA ASP A 318 -13.79 -10.95 10.27
C ASP A 318 -13.02 -11.18 11.58
N PHE A 319 -11.90 -10.47 11.76
CA PHE A 319 -11.04 -10.55 12.94
C PHE A 319 -11.50 -9.63 14.08
N THR A 320 -12.30 -8.61 13.75
CA THR A 320 -12.87 -7.63 14.68
C THR A 320 -14.27 -7.98 15.18
N GLY A 321 -14.87 -9.05 14.65
CA GLY A 321 -16.18 -9.55 15.05
C GLY A 321 -17.33 -8.59 14.70
N ASP A 322 -17.12 -7.66 13.78
CA ASP A 322 -18.09 -6.62 13.42
C ASP A 322 -18.97 -7.01 12.20
N GLY A 323 -18.67 -8.18 11.61
CA GLY A 323 -19.36 -8.71 10.44
C GLY A 323 -18.85 -8.18 9.11
N LEU A 324 -17.76 -7.40 9.10
CA LEU A 324 -17.07 -6.94 7.91
C LEU A 324 -15.80 -7.76 7.70
N THR A 325 -15.47 -8.02 6.43
CA THR A 325 -14.18 -8.63 6.08
C THR A 325 -13.02 -7.69 6.42
N ASP A 326 -12.17 -8.09 7.35
CA ASP A 326 -10.91 -7.43 7.68
C ASP A 326 -9.73 -8.03 6.91
N LEU A 327 -8.62 -7.30 6.84
CA LEU A 327 -7.37 -7.76 6.26
C LEU A 327 -6.34 -8.03 7.36
N LEU A 328 -5.76 -9.21 7.37
CA LEU A 328 -4.58 -9.52 8.17
C LEU A 328 -3.37 -9.61 7.26
N LEU A 329 -2.31 -8.90 7.62
CA LEU A 329 -1.01 -8.96 6.93
C LEU A 329 0.07 -9.41 7.89
N THR A 330 0.87 -10.38 7.48
CA THR A 330 2.20 -10.55 8.06
C THR A 330 3.19 -9.62 7.40
N HIS A 331 4.13 -9.13 8.19
CA HIS A 331 5.18 -8.26 7.72
C HIS A 331 6.48 -8.45 8.49
N ALA A 332 7.58 -8.11 7.83
CA ALA A 332 8.92 -8.26 8.36
C ALA A 332 9.56 -6.87 8.54
N PRO A 333 9.80 -6.42 9.78
CA PRO A 333 10.50 -5.15 10.00
C PRO A 333 11.91 -5.20 9.43
N TYR A 334 12.27 -4.21 8.60
CA TYR A 334 13.53 -4.17 7.86
C TYR A 334 14.79 -4.23 8.76
N LEU A 335 14.68 -3.69 9.98
CA LEU A 335 15.80 -3.46 10.90
C LEU A 335 15.76 -4.30 12.18
N ALA A 336 14.73 -5.13 12.37
CA ALA A 336 14.57 -5.93 13.59
C ALA A 336 14.38 -7.41 13.25
N PRO A 337 15.03 -8.34 14.00
CA PRO A 337 14.67 -9.74 13.92
C PRO A 337 13.26 -9.94 14.48
N GLY A 338 12.39 -10.56 13.70
CA GLY A 338 10.99 -10.79 14.05
C GLY A 338 10.12 -10.73 12.80
N HIS A 339 8.96 -11.35 12.83
CA HIS A 339 7.85 -10.99 11.94
C HIS A 339 6.74 -10.45 12.85
N THR A 340 5.83 -9.69 12.29
CA THR A 340 4.64 -9.19 12.99
C THR A 340 3.43 -9.49 12.13
N MET A 341 2.27 -9.62 12.77
CA MET A 341 0.99 -9.66 12.10
C MET A 341 0.15 -8.47 12.56
N SER A 342 -0.53 -7.81 11.63
CA SER A 342 -1.43 -6.69 11.92
C SER A 342 -2.75 -6.90 11.22
N VAL A 343 -3.84 -6.56 11.91
CA VAL A 343 -5.20 -6.57 11.38
C VAL A 343 -5.58 -5.16 10.97
N TYR A 344 -6.14 -5.00 9.78
CA TYR A 344 -6.67 -3.77 9.21
C TYR A 344 -8.19 -3.94 9.15
N PRO A 345 -8.94 -3.30 10.06
CA PRO A 345 -10.39 -3.42 10.10
C PRO A 345 -11.03 -3.06 8.76
N GLY A 346 -11.98 -3.85 8.29
CA GLY A 346 -12.73 -3.59 7.07
C GLY A 346 -13.73 -2.45 7.24
N LEU A 347 -13.89 -1.63 6.21
CA LEU A 347 -14.90 -0.56 6.17
C LEU A 347 -16.12 -0.90 5.31
N GLY A 348 -16.19 -2.14 4.79
CA GLY A 348 -17.37 -2.67 4.09
C GLY A 348 -17.45 -2.38 2.59
N ASN A 349 -16.32 -2.08 1.95
CA ASN A 349 -16.21 -1.75 0.52
C ASN A 349 -14.82 -2.06 -0.06
N ALA A 350 -14.14 -3.09 0.47
CA ALA A 350 -12.76 -3.42 0.17
C ALA A 350 -11.73 -2.31 0.49
N VAL A 351 -12.12 -1.38 1.37
CA VAL A 351 -11.22 -0.44 2.05
C VAL A 351 -11.00 -0.92 3.47
N PHE A 352 -9.77 -0.79 3.96
CA PHE A 352 -9.38 -1.17 5.31
C PHE A 352 -8.84 0.03 6.07
N ASP A 353 -9.24 0.16 7.34
CA ASP A 353 -8.77 1.17 8.27
C ASP A 353 -7.30 0.91 8.66
N THR A 354 -6.71 1.88 9.36
CA THR A 354 -5.35 1.77 9.90
C THR A 354 -5.21 0.59 10.87
N ALA A 355 -4.03 -0.03 10.86
CA ALA A 355 -3.75 -1.26 11.59
C ALA A 355 -4.11 -1.19 13.08
N SER A 356 -4.74 -2.25 13.59
CA SER A 356 -4.73 -2.57 15.01
C SER A 356 -3.30 -2.97 15.44
N LEU A 357 -3.02 -2.83 16.74
CA LEU A 357 -1.71 -3.05 17.36
C LEU A 357 -0.95 -4.28 16.82
N ASP A 358 0.31 -4.10 16.43
CA ASP A 358 1.18 -5.18 15.94
C ASP A 358 1.26 -6.34 16.95
N THR A 359 0.91 -7.55 16.50
CA THR A 359 1.13 -8.79 17.27
C THR A 359 2.48 -9.40 16.87
N PRO A 360 3.45 -9.55 17.79
CA PRO A 360 4.74 -10.16 17.50
C PRO A 360 4.61 -11.62 17.09
N LEU A 361 5.30 -12.03 16.03
CA LEU A 361 5.55 -13.42 15.67
C LEU A 361 7.00 -13.77 16.05
N ASP A 362 7.18 -14.90 16.74
CA ASP A 362 8.51 -15.35 17.15
C ASP A 362 9.41 -15.58 15.93
N SER A 363 10.68 -15.20 16.10
CA SER A 363 11.75 -14.85 15.13
C SER A 363 12.11 -15.76 13.94
N VAL A 364 11.23 -16.61 13.42
CA VAL A 364 11.56 -17.48 12.28
C VAL A 364 10.45 -17.49 11.23
N THR A 365 10.42 -16.42 10.42
CA THR A 365 9.79 -16.32 9.08
C THR A 365 8.27 -16.43 8.99
N SER A 366 7.67 -15.69 8.05
CA SER A 366 6.25 -15.82 7.71
C SER A 366 5.95 -17.26 7.32
N GLY A 367 5.05 -17.90 8.08
CA GLY A 367 4.56 -19.24 7.82
C GLY A 367 3.30 -19.23 6.96
N ILE A 368 2.83 -20.41 6.55
CA ILE A 368 1.51 -20.51 5.94
C ILE A 368 0.48 -20.27 7.05
N LEU A 369 -0.31 -19.20 6.90
CA LEU A 369 -1.34 -18.84 7.85
C LEU A 369 -2.70 -19.37 7.43
N HIS A 370 -3.52 -19.73 8.41
CA HIS A 370 -4.93 -20.07 8.24
C HIS A 370 -5.75 -19.28 9.24
N ALA A 371 -6.84 -18.67 8.79
CA ALA A 371 -7.81 -18.02 9.68
C ALA A 371 -9.05 -18.89 9.83
N ARG A 372 -9.40 -19.25 11.07
CA ARG A 372 -10.60 -20.01 11.40
C ARG A 372 -10.89 -19.90 12.88
N ASP A 373 -12.17 -19.92 13.26
CA ASP A 373 -12.59 -20.13 14.65
C ASP A 373 -12.28 -21.59 15.06
N ILE A 374 -11.21 -21.81 15.82
CA ILE A 374 -10.70 -23.13 16.21
C ILE A 374 -11.39 -23.62 17.48
N ASN A 375 -11.80 -22.69 18.34
CA ASN A 375 -12.35 -23.01 19.66
C ASN A 375 -13.88 -22.86 19.73
N HIS A 376 -14.51 -22.51 18.61
CA HIS A 376 -15.94 -22.31 18.44
C HIS A 376 -16.51 -21.19 19.33
N ASP A 377 -15.72 -20.15 19.63
CA ASP A 377 -16.14 -19.00 20.43
C ASP A 377 -16.76 -17.86 19.59
N GLY A 378 -16.70 -17.97 18.27
CA GLY A 378 -17.22 -17.01 17.31
C GLY A 378 -16.20 -15.98 16.82
N ASN A 379 -14.97 -15.98 17.34
CA ASN A 379 -13.90 -15.11 16.89
C ASN A 379 -12.96 -15.85 15.94
N MET A 380 -12.37 -15.14 14.98
CA MET A 380 -11.38 -15.73 14.08
C MET A 380 -10.02 -15.90 14.77
N ASP A 381 -9.53 -17.14 14.82
CA ASP A 381 -8.18 -17.47 15.27
C ASP A 381 -7.22 -17.61 14.08
N VAL A 382 -5.91 -17.56 14.35
CA VAL A 382 -4.86 -17.74 13.33
C VAL A 382 -3.96 -18.92 13.67
N VAL A 383 -3.85 -19.88 12.74
CA VAL A 383 -2.86 -20.96 12.78
C VAL A 383 -1.65 -20.57 11.95
N ASN A 384 -0.47 -20.49 12.58
CA ASN A 384 0.80 -20.24 11.93
C ASN A 384 1.67 -21.51 11.91
N LEU A 385 2.03 -21.96 10.70
CA LEU A 385 2.72 -23.22 10.44
C LEU A 385 4.07 -22.97 9.75
N TYR A 386 5.13 -22.76 10.54
CA TYR A 386 6.50 -22.78 10.03
C TYR A 386 7.53 -23.13 11.10
N GLY A 387 8.09 -24.34 11.01
CA GLY A 387 9.06 -24.86 12.00
C GLY A 387 8.43 -25.25 13.34
N GLN A 388 7.34 -24.60 13.75
CA GLN A 388 6.43 -24.96 14.84
C GLN A 388 4.98 -24.72 14.40
N CYS A 389 4.01 -25.25 15.17
CA CYS A 389 2.59 -24.92 15.03
C CYS A 389 2.22 -23.97 16.18
N LEU A 390 1.91 -22.72 15.84
CA LEU A 390 1.47 -21.68 16.76
C LEU A 390 0.01 -21.35 16.45
N VAL A 391 -0.82 -21.29 17.48
CA VAL A 391 -2.23 -20.87 17.36
C VAL A 391 -2.43 -19.59 18.15
N HIS A 392 -2.82 -18.53 17.45
CA HIS A 392 -3.13 -17.22 18.00
C HIS A 392 -4.65 -17.13 18.16
N MET A 393 -5.14 -17.15 19.40
CA MET A 393 -6.58 -17.06 19.68
C MET A 393 -7.06 -15.63 19.51
N GLY A 394 -8.08 -15.43 18.69
CA GLY A 394 -8.68 -14.13 18.41
C GLY A 394 -9.54 -13.66 19.57
N ARG A 395 -9.48 -12.37 19.88
CA ARG A 395 -10.35 -11.75 20.89
C ARG A 395 -11.63 -11.14 20.32
N GLY A 396 -11.76 -11.11 18.99
CA GLY A 396 -12.85 -10.43 18.29
C GLY A 396 -12.76 -8.90 18.39
N ASP A 397 -11.55 -8.36 18.49
CA ASP A 397 -11.28 -6.91 18.44
C ASP A 397 -10.07 -6.59 17.54
N GLY A 398 -9.71 -7.53 16.67
CA GLY A 398 -8.51 -7.46 15.84
C GLY A 398 -7.21 -7.74 16.59
N THR A 399 -7.25 -8.17 17.86
CA THR A 399 -6.07 -8.60 18.64
C THR A 399 -6.11 -10.07 19.02
N PHE A 400 -4.93 -10.61 19.35
CA PHE A 400 -4.74 -12.03 19.68
C PHE A 400 -4.18 -12.23 21.09
N ASP A 401 -4.50 -13.37 21.70
CA ASP A 401 -3.82 -13.85 22.91
C ASP A 401 -2.40 -14.36 22.61
N GLU A 402 -1.64 -14.59 23.69
CA GLU A 402 -0.34 -15.25 23.60
C GLU A 402 -0.45 -16.61 22.87
N PRO A 403 0.43 -16.90 21.91
CA PRO A 403 0.26 -18.06 21.04
C PRO A 403 0.40 -19.38 21.80
N ILE A 404 -0.55 -20.27 21.53
CA ILE A 404 -0.50 -21.65 21.98
C ILE A 404 0.46 -22.42 21.08
N THR A 405 1.52 -22.99 21.67
CA THR A 405 2.55 -23.71 20.93
C THR A 405 2.34 -25.22 20.98
N SER A 406 2.18 -25.84 19.82
CA SER A 406 2.20 -27.30 19.67
C SER A 406 3.57 -27.78 19.19
N SER A 407 4.07 -28.89 19.75
CA SER A 407 5.39 -29.46 19.43
C SER A 407 5.45 -30.20 18.07
N LEU A 408 4.84 -29.61 17.05
CA LEU A 408 4.75 -30.13 15.69
C LEU A 408 5.71 -29.39 14.78
N VAL A 409 6.31 -30.09 13.83
CA VAL A 409 7.09 -29.49 12.73
C VAL A 409 6.34 -29.78 11.44
N VAL A 410 5.55 -28.80 11.01
CA VAL A 410 4.75 -28.88 9.79
C VAL A 410 5.54 -28.25 8.65
N TYR A 411 5.55 -28.93 7.50
CA TYR A 411 6.22 -28.48 6.28
C TYR A 411 5.20 -27.87 5.30
N LEU A 412 5.69 -27.31 4.18
CA LEU A 412 4.93 -26.49 3.20
C LEU A 412 3.71 -27.17 2.51
N ARG A 413 3.35 -28.41 2.85
CA ARG A 413 2.26 -29.15 2.20
C ARG A 413 1.38 -29.79 3.27
N HIS A 414 0.27 -29.14 3.57
CA HIS A 414 -0.69 -29.56 4.59
C HIS A 414 -2.13 -29.26 4.19
N VAL A 415 -3.06 -29.87 4.91
CA VAL A 415 -4.51 -29.67 4.82
C VAL A 415 -5.10 -29.67 6.22
N LEU A 416 -6.21 -28.96 6.38
CA LEU A 416 -6.97 -28.87 7.62
C LEU A 416 -8.37 -29.45 7.39
N ALA A 417 -8.80 -30.38 8.24
CA ALA A 417 -10.14 -30.98 8.21
C ALA A 417 -10.41 -31.68 9.55
N ASP A 418 -11.67 -31.97 9.86
CA ASP A 418 -12.03 -32.85 10.98
C ASP A 418 -11.88 -34.32 10.50
N PHE A 419 -10.73 -34.93 10.77
CA PHE A 419 -10.43 -36.29 10.30
C PHE A 419 -11.03 -37.36 11.20
N ASN A 420 -11.30 -37.05 12.46
CA ASN A 420 -11.76 -38.01 13.46
C ASN A 420 -13.27 -37.88 13.81
N LEU A 421 -13.95 -36.91 13.19
CA LEU A 421 -15.37 -36.58 13.35
C LEU A 421 -15.74 -36.15 14.78
N ASP A 422 -14.83 -35.49 15.49
CA ASP A 422 -15.10 -34.92 16.82
C ASP A 422 -15.61 -33.48 16.78
N GLY A 423 -15.65 -32.87 15.60
CA GLY A 423 -16.10 -31.49 15.35
C GLY A 423 -14.98 -30.47 15.42
N GLU A 424 -13.78 -30.85 15.87
CA GLU A 424 -12.62 -29.98 16.01
C GLU A 424 -11.72 -30.06 14.77
N LEU A 425 -10.95 -29.00 14.52
CA LEU A 425 -10.06 -28.95 13.36
C LEU A 425 -8.79 -29.77 13.61
N ASP A 426 -8.48 -30.69 12.69
CA ASP A 426 -7.24 -31.45 12.68
C ASP A 426 -6.30 -30.98 11.55
N ILE A 427 -5.04 -31.41 11.61
CA ILE A 427 -4.04 -31.10 10.60
C ILE A 427 -3.36 -32.36 10.06
N ALA A 428 -3.24 -32.44 8.73
CA ALA A 428 -2.43 -33.46 8.05
C ALA A 428 -1.40 -32.80 7.13
N TRP A 429 -0.18 -33.35 7.08
CA TRP A 429 0.90 -32.84 6.24
C TRP A 429 1.82 -33.94 5.71
N LEU A 430 2.57 -33.60 4.67
CA LEU A 430 3.63 -34.46 4.14
C LEU A 430 4.95 -34.23 4.89
N GLU A 431 5.50 -35.30 5.48
CA GLU A 431 6.76 -35.30 6.22
C GLU A 431 7.85 -36.07 5.47
N GLY A 432 9.07 -35.51 5.44
CA GLY A 432 10.24 -36.14 4.83
C GLY A 432 10.40 -35.89 3.33
N GLY A 433 11.64 -36.00 2.84
CA GLY A 433 11.94 -35.98 1.40
C GLY A 433 11.67 -37.32 0.73
N HIS A 434 11.77 -37.41 -0.58
CA HIS A 434 11.44 -38.60 -1.38
C HIS A 434 12.09 -39.91 -0.86
N PRO A 435 11.34 -40.87 -0.26
CA PRO A 435 9.87 -40.95 -0.12
C PRO A 435 9.28 -40.25 1.12
N SER A 436 8.16 -39.57 0.92
CA SER A 436 7.40 -38.84 1.95
C SER A 436 6.48 -39.77 2.75
N GLN A 437 5.98 -39.29 3.90
CA GLN A 437 4.97 -39.94 4.73
C GLN A 437 3.87 -38.94 5.07
N ILE A 438 2.66 -39.42 5.34
CA ILE A 438 1.57 -38.58 5.84
C ILE A 438 1.64 -38.57 7.36
N ALA A 439 1.69 -37.38 7.96
CA ALA A 439 1.54 -37.17 9.39
C ALA A 439 0.20 -36.48 9.65
N VAL A 440 -0.54 -36.96 10.66
CA VAL A 440 -1.85 -36.43 11.06
C VAL A 440 -1.82 -36.14 12.54
N SER A 441 -2.26 -34.95 12.94
CA SER A 441 -2.40 -34.54 14.33
C SER A 441 -3.80 -34.02 14.60
N PHE A 442 -4.40 -34.49 15.69
CA PHE A 442 -5.77 -34.12 16.05
C PHE A 442 -5.79 -32.86 16.92
N GLY A 443 -6.73 -31.96 16.62
CA GLY A 443 -7.05 -30.82 17.47
C GLY A 443 -7.84 -31.26 18.69
N ASP A 444 -7.86 -30.42 19.72
CA ASP A 444 -8.70 -30.63 20.91
C ASP A 444 -9.71 -29.50 21.15
N GLY A 445 -9.90 -28.63 20.15
CA GLY A 445 -10.76 -27.43 20.23
C GLY A 445 -10.20 -26.33 21.13
N THR A 446 -9.00 -26.48 21.68
CA THR A 446 -8.36 -25.43 22.51
C THR A 446 -7.15 -24.80 21.83
N GLY A 447 -6.99 -25.04 20.52
CA GLY A 447 -5.80 -24.65 19.75
C GLY A 447 -4.58 -25.52 19.98
N HIS A 448 -4.67 -26.57 20.80
CA HIS A 448 -3.61 -27.55 20.92
C HIS A 448 -3.81 -28.67 19.91
N PHE A 449 -2.76 -28.97 19.17
CA PHE A 449 -2.69 -30.16 18.33
C PHE A 449 -1.86 -31.23 19.03
N GLY A 450 -2.40 -32.44 19.08
CA GLY A 450 -1.80 -33.58 19.76
C GLY A 450 -0.50 -34.09 19.12
N PRO A 451 -0.03 -35.28 19.54
CA PRO A 451 1.09 -35.93 18.89
C PRO A 451 0.70 -36.48 17.50
N ALA A 452 1.58 -36.27 16.51
CA ALA A 452 1.36 -36.73 15.15
C ALA A 452 1.41 -38.27 15.01
N THR A 453 0.36 -38.85 14.43
CA THR A 453 0.34 -40.23 13.93
C THR A 453 0.88 -40.26 12.50
N ARG A 454 1.77 -41.20 12.18
CA ARG A 454 2.44 -41.29 10.88
C ARG A 454 2.01 -42.52 10.10
N TYR A 455 1.64 -42.31 8.85
CA TYR A 455 1.27 -43.34 7.89
C TYR A 455 2.40 -43.48 6.87
N THR A 456 3.12 -44.60 6.95
CA THR A 456 4.37 -44.84 6.21
C THR A 456 4.12 -45.55 4.87
N ASP A 457 3.10 -45.13 4.13
CA ASP A 457 2.92 -45.59 2.76
C ASP A 457 3.94 -44.86 1.88
N VAL A 458 4.87 -45.59 1.28
CA VAL A 458 6.10 -45.02 0.71
C VAL A 458 5.85 -44.51 -0.72
N ALA A 459 5.88 -43.19 -0.90
CA ALA A 459 5.82 -42.60 -2.23
C ALA A 459 6.53 -41.25 -2.37
N GLU A 460 6.74 -40.81 -3.62
CA GLU A 460 7.31 -39.49 -3.94
C GLU A 460 6.18 -38.46 -4.09
N ASP A 461 5.48 -38.21 -2.98
CA ASP A 461 4.36 -37.27 -2.95
C ASP A 461 4.84 -35.81 -3.05
N GLU A 462 4.13 -35.04 -3.87
CA GLU A 462 4.35 -33.64 -4.23
C GLU A 462 3.14 -32.77 -3.93
N SER A 463 2.00 -33.32 -3.54
CA SER A 463 0.84 -32.51 -3.18
C SER A 463 -0.06 -33.30 -2.25
N ILE A 464 -0.84 -32.58 -1.45
CA ILE A 464 -1.84 -33.14 -0.56
C ILE A 464 -3.14 -32.36 -0.77
N GLY A 465 -4.27 -33.08 -0.76
CA GLY A 465 -5.61 -32.53 -0.84
C GLY A 465 -6.54 -33.27 0.11
N VAL A 466 -7.71 -32.71 0.37
CA VAL A 466 -8.69 -33.29 1.31
C VAL A 466 -10.10 -33.13 0.79
N GLY A 467 -10.96 -34.12 1.05
CA GLY A 467 -12.40 -34.03 0.77
C GLY A 467 -13.08 -35.39 0.94
N ASP A 468 -14.39 -35.37 1.19
CA ASP A 468 -15.22 -36.58 1.33
C ASP A 468 -15.78 -36.99 -0.04
N ILE A 469 -15.19 -38.01 -0.65
CA ILE A 469 -15.67 -38.57 -1.92
C ILE A 469 -16.61 -39.76 -1.71
N THR A 470 -16.81 -40.21 -0.48
CA THR A 470 -17.67 -41.37 -0.18
C THR A 470 -19.07 -40.96 0.30
N GLY A 471 -19.22 -39.70 0.71
CA GLY A 471 -20.45 -39.14 1.27
C GLY A 471 -20.75 -39.64 2.69
N ASP A 472 -19.75 -40.19 3.40
CA ASP A 472 -19.92 -40.71 4.76
C ASP A 472 -19.61 -39.67 5.85
N GLY A 473 -19.17 -38.47 5.46
CA GLY A 473 -18.80 -37.36 6.31
C GLY A 473 -17.32 -37.37 6.72
N ALA A 474 -16.59 -38.47 6.52
CA ALA A 474 -15.17 -38.59 6.87
C ALA A 474 -14.29 -38.17 5.68
N PRO A 475 -13.58 -37.03 5.77
CA PRO A 475 -12.80 -36.56 4.63
C PRO A 475 -11.58 -37.47 4.36
N GLU A 476 -11.41 -37.86 3.11
CA GLU A 476 -10.23 -38.59 2.63
C GLU A 476 -9.03 -37.67 2.42
N ILE A 477 -7.83 -38.25 2.54
CA ILE A 477 -6.58 -37.59 2.15
C ILE A 477 -6.16 -38.04 0.75
N PHE A 478 -5.92 -37.08 -0.12
CA PHE A 478 -5.38 -37.30 -1.46
C PHE A 478 -3.89 -36.93 -1.48
N THR A 479 -3.06 -37.71 -2.17
CA THR A 479 -1.68 -37.31 -2.45
C THR A 479 -1.34 -37.42 -3.92
N GLY A 480 -0.57 -36.46 -4.43
CA GLY A 480 -0.15 -36.41 -5.83
C GLY A 480 1.33 -36.76 -5.98
N HIS A 481 1.70 -37.55 -6.99
CA HIS A 481 3.06 -38.11 -7.14
C HIS A 481 3.80 -37.50 -8.31
N ARG A 482 5.14 -37.54 -8.27
CA ARG A 482 6.02 -37.16 -9.42
C ARG A 482 5.81 -37.99 -10.69
N TYR A 483 5.18 -39.16 -10.59
CA TYR A 483 5.06 -40.12 -11.68
C TYR A 483 3.66 -40.20 -12.31
N GLY A 484 2.81 -39.18 -12.11
CA GLY A 484 1.45 -39.17 -12.65
C GLY A 484 0.53 -40.17 -11.97
N ILE A 485 0.80 -40.44 -10.69
CA ILE A 485 -0.07 -41.20 -9.81
C ILE A 485 -0.71 -40.18 -8.88
N PHE A 486 -2.01 -40.31 -8.63
CA PHE A 486 -2.60 -39.72 -7.43
C PHE A 486 -3.18 -40.84 -6.58
N SER A 487 -3.12 -40.67 -5.28
CA SER A 487 -3.49 -41.68 -4.30
C SER A 487 -4.62 -41.18 -3.43
N ILE A 488 -5.51 -42.09 -3.07
CA ILE A 488 -6.57 -41.87 -2.09
C ILE A 488 -6.19 -42.64 -0.83
N HIS A 489 -6.24 -41.98 0.32
CA HIS A 489 -6.09 -42.57 1.64
C HIS A 489 -7.48 -42.55 2.29
N PRO A 490 -8.22 -43.67 2.26
CA PRO A 490 -9.59 -43.71 2.76
C PRO A 490 -9.62 -43.43 4.26
N ASN A 491 -10.46 -42.50 4.71
CA ASN A 491 -10.67 -42.29 6.13
C ASN A 491 -11.62 -43.37 6.67
N LEU A 492 -11.37 -43.88 7.87
CA LEU A 492 -12.22 -44.88 8.53
C LEU A 492 -13.20 -44.25 9.54
N GLY A 493 -13.23 -42.91 9.62
CA GLY A 493 -14.15 -42.12 10.44
C GLY A 493 -13.74 -42.00 11.92
N ASP A 494 -12.56 -42.49 12.29
CA ASP A 494 -11.97 -42.36 13.63
C ASP A 494 -10.59 -41.69 13.59
N GLY A 495 -10.28 -41.01 12.49
CA GLY A 495 -8.98 -40.39 12.22
C GLY A 495 -7.91 -41.39 11.78
N THR A 496 -8.25 -42.68 11.62
CA THR A 496 -7.35 -43.65 11.02
C THR A 496 -7.62 -43.83 9.52
N PHE A 497 -6.53 -44.05 8.77
CA PHE A 497 -6.59 -44.21 7.33
C PHE A 497 -6.40 -45.67 6.91
N GLY A 498 -7.28 -46.12 6.02
CA GLY A 498 -7.22 -47.42 5.38
C GLY A 498 -6.05 -47.54 4.40
N PRO A 499 -5.93 -48.69 3.71
CA PRO A 499 -4.88 -48.88 2.71
C PRO A 499 -5.04 -47.89 1.54
N ARG A 500 -3.93 -47.25 1.17
CA ARG A 500 -3.80 -46.37 0.00
C ARG A 500 -4.32 -47.04 -1.26
N ARG A 501 -5.03 -46.27 -2.08
CA ARG A 501 -5.48 -46.66 -3.42
C ARG A 501 -4.81 -45.78 -4.46
N ASP A 502 -4.06 -46.39 -5.37
CA ASP A 502 -3.35 -45.68 -6.44
C ASP A 502 -4.17 -45.59 -7.72
N ILE A 503 -4.22 -44.39 -8.27
CA ILE A 503 -4.77 -44.12 -9.59
C ILE A 503 -3.65 -43.60 -10.46
N THR A 504 -3.16 -44.47 -11.35
CA THR A 504 -2.19 -44.11 -12.37
C THR A 504 -2.91 -43.47 -13.54
N ILE A 505 -2.58 -42.22 -13.84
CA ILE A 505 -3.15 -41.48 -14.95
C ILE A 505 -2.64 -42.11 -16.26
N THR A 506 -3.56 -42.61 -17.09
CA THR A 506 -3.22 -43.25 -18.37
C THR A 506 -3.52 -42.33 -19.55
N GLY A 507 -2.66 -42.32 -20.59
CA GLY A 507 -2.89 -41.55 -21.83
C GLY A 507 -1.99 -40.32 -22.05
N SER A 508 -1.06 -40.02 -21.15
CA SER A 508 -0.05 -38.96 -21.34
C SER A 508 1.30 -39.54 -21.80
N PRO A 509 2.01 -38.93 -22.77
CA PRO A 509 3.35 -39.36 -23.20
C PRO A 509 4.46 -39.04 -22.18
N PHE A 510 4.15 -38.32 -21.11
CA PHE A 510 5.03 -38.00 -19.99
C PHE A 510 4.41 -38.53 -18.68
N THR A 511 5.23 -38.74 -17.65
CA THR A 511 4.75 -38.97 -16.27
C THR A 511 4.75 -37.61 -15.55
N PRO A 512 3.66 -36.82 -15.58
CA PRO A 512 3.63 -35.48 -14.99
C PRO A 512 3.62 -35.54 -13.46
N SER A 513 4.24 -34.57 -12.80
CA SER A 513 4.03 -34.38 -11.35
C SER A 513 2.62 -33.84 -11.11
N ILE A 514 1.97 -34.32 -10.05
CA ILE A 514 0.69 -33.78 -9.58
C ILE A 514 0.98 -32.69 -8.54
N ASN A 515 0.77 -31.43 -8.90
CA ASN A 515 1.20 -30.27 -8.12
C ASN A 515 0.14 -29.77 -7.13
N ALA A 516 -1.14 -30.01 -7.43
CA ALA A 516 -2.27 -29.62 -6.58
C ALA A 516 -3.44 -30.58 -6.80
N ILE A 517 -4.27 -30.75 -5.78
CA ILE A 517 -5.49 -31.56 -5.82
C ILE A 517 -6.61 -30.75 -5.17
N ALA A 518 -7.75 -30.65 -5.84
CA ALA A 518 -8.96 -30.02 -5.32
C ALA A 518 -10.11 -31.03 -5.36
N VAL A 519 -11.01 -30.96 -4.37
CA VAL A 519 -12.14 -31.88 -4.22
C VAL A 519 -13.41 -31.06 -4.00
N ALA A 520 -14.40 -31.24 -4.86
CA ALA A 520 -15.71 -30.60 -4.80
C ALA A 520 -16.63 -31.21 -5.86
N ASP A 521 -17.94 -30.98 -5.77
CA ASP A 521 -18.91 -31.34 -6.81
C ASP A 521 -18.74 -30.43 -8.05
N PHE A 522 -17.95 -30.88 -9.04
CA PHE A 522 -17.62 -30.11 -10.24
C PHE A 522 -18.55 -30.43 -11.40
N ASP A 523 -19.26 -31.55 -11.41
CA ASP A 523 -20.26 -31.84 -12.45
C ASP A 523 -21.72 -31.67 -11.99
N SER A 524 -21.91 -31.14 -10.78
CA SER A 524 -23.21 -30.82 -10.18
C SER A 524 -24.13 -32.03 -10.07
N ASP A 525 -23.57 -33.23 -9.88
CA ASP A 525 -24.32 -34.46 -9.68
C ASP A 525 -24.63 -34.76 -8.20
N GLY A 526 -24.07 -33.96 -7.29
CA GLY A 526 -24.25 -34.02 -5.85
C GLY A 526 -23.18 -34.83 -5.11
N ASP A 527 -22.25 -35.44 -5.82
CA ASP A 527 -21.12 -36.17 -5.27
C ASP A 527 -19.81 -35.38 -5.48
N ASN A 528 -18.90 -35.41 -4.50
CA ASN A 528 -17.64 -34.69 -4.66
C ASN A 528 -16.73 -35.39 -5.68
N ASP A 529 -16.26 -34.63 -6.66
CA ASP A 529 -15.29 -35.02 -7.68
C ASP A 529 -13.87 -34.61 -7.30
N VAL A 530 -12.88 -35.06 -8.09
CA VAL A 530 -11.47 -34.69 -7.87
C VAL A 530 -10.85 -34.04 -9.10
N VAL A 531 -10.26 -32.86 -8.93
CA VAL A 531 -9.41 -32.22 -9.94
C VAL A 531 -7.95 -32.34 -9.52
N ALA A 532 -7.13 -32.92 -10.38
CA ALA A 532 -5.67 -32.98 -10.21
C ALA A 532 -4.98 -32.02 -11.18
N SER A 533 -4.13 -31.14 -10.66
CA SER A 533 -3.28 -30.26 -11.46
C SER A 533 -1.99 -30.96 -11.84
N ALA A 534 -1.77 -31.13 -13.13
CA ALA A 534 -0.64 -31.83 -13.74
C ALA A 534 -0.08 -31.01 -14.92
N PHE A 535 -0.04 -31.60 -16.13
CA PHE A 535 0.20 -30.88 -17.38
C PHE A 535 -1.14 -30.37 -17.94
N GLY A 536 -1.77 -29.49 -17.19
CA GLY A 536 -3.19 -29.14 -17.29
C GLY A 536 -3.99 -29.58 -16.06
N LEU A 537 -5.25 -29.17 -15.95
CA LEU A 537 -6.18 -29.73 -14.97
C LEU A 537 -6.80 -31.01 -15.51
N LEU A 538 -6.97 -32.02 -14.66
CA LEU A 538 -7.57 -33.31 -14.99
C LEU A 538 -8.70 -33.59 -14.00
N LEU A 539 -9.95 -33.66 -14.50
CA LEU A 539 -11.12 -33.96 -13.67
C LEU A 539 -11.40 -35.47 -13.65
N PHE A 540 -11.62 -36.00 -12.45
CA PHE A 540 -12.06 -37.35 -12.18
C PHE A 540 -13.45 -37.29 -11.53
N ALA A 541 -14.50 -37.48 -12.35
CA ALA A 541 -15.87 -37.52 -11.87
C ALA A 541 -16.10 -38.75 -10.97
N ASN A 542 -16.73 -38.53 -9.83
CA ASN A 542 -17.04 -39.54 -8.84
C ASN A 542 -18.49 -40.01 -9.01
N PRO A 543 -18.74 -41.30 -9.31
CA PRO A 543 -20.10 -41.79 -9.52
C PRO A 543 -20.89 -42.01 -8.20
N GLY A 544 -20.47 -41.39 -7.10
CA GLY A 544 -21.09 -41.49 -5.77
C GLY A 544 -20.76 -42.74 -4.95
N ASP A 545 -19.75 -43.52 -5.34
CA ASP A 545 -19.33 -44.72 -4.60
C ASP A 545 -17.89 -44.65 -4.05
N GLY A 546 -17.25 -43.47 -4.18
CA GLY A 546 -15.87 -43.22 -3.79
C GLY A 546 -14.83 -43.93 -4.66
N ASN A 547 -15.23 -44.53 -5.79
CA ASN A 547 -14.32 -45.16 -6.75
C ASN A 547 -14.12 -44.26 -7.96
N LEU A 548 -13.04 -43.48 -7.94
CA LEU A 548 -12.66 -42.62 -9.06
C LEU A 548 -12.17 -43.43 -10.28
N PRO A 549 -12.58 -43.06 -11.51
CA PRO A 549 -12.11 -43.69 -12.73
C PRO A 549 -10.62 -43.40 -12.98
N ALA A 550 -9.93 -44.28 -13.71
CA ALA A 550 -8.51 -44.09 -14.07
C ALA A 550 -8.29 -43.15 -15.28
N VAL A 551 -9.38 -42.72 -15.93
CA VAL A 551 -9.35 -41.84 -17.10
C VAL A 551 -10.12 -40.57 -16.73
N PRO A 552 -9.51 -39.38 -16.88
CA PRO A 552 -10.20 -38.13 -16.59
C PRO A 552 -11.31 -37.87 -17.61
N VAL A 553 -12.40 -37.26 -17.16
CA VAL A 553 -13.58 -36.94 -17.99
C VAL A 553 -13.49 -35.55 -18.63
N GLY A 554 -12.61 -34.68 -18.11
CA GLY A 554 -12.36 -33.33 -18.63
C GLY A 554 -10.90 -32.94 -18.44
N ALA A 555 -10.43 -31.98 -19.25
CA ALA A 555 -9.10 -31.40 -19.08
C ALA A 555 -9.05 -29.92 -19.49
N SER A 556 -8.28 -29.12 -18.76
CA SER A 556 -7.94 -27.73 -19.12
C SER A 556 -6.43 -27.64 -19.41
N PRO A 557 -5.99 -26.86 -20.42
CA PRO A 557 -4.59 -26.83 -20.84
C PRO A 557 -3.64 -26.15 -19.82
N ALA A 558 -4.15 -25.34 -18.91
CA ALA A 558 -3.34 -24.67 -17.88
C ALA A 558 -3.30 -25.48 -16.58
N SER A 559 -2.16 -25.41 -15.89
CA SER A 559 -1.98 -25.99 -14.56
C SER A 559 -1.65 -24.93 -13.52
N ALA A 560 -1.92 -25.27 -12.26
CA ALA A 560 -1.65 -24.44 -11.09
C ALA A 560 -0.91 -25.25 -10.01
N SER A 561 -0.13 -24.57 -9.17
CA SER A 561 0.53 -25.14 -8.00
C SER A 561 -0.36 -25.18 -6.75
N ILE A 562 -1.45 -24.40 -6.73
CA ILE A 562 -2.52 -24.47 -5.72
C ILE A 562 -3.86 -24.32 -6.45
N LEU A 563 -4.88 -25.04 -5.99
CA LEU A 563 -6.25 -24.97 -6.48
C LEU A 563 -7.20 -24.70 -5.31
N THR A 564 -8.11 -23.74 -5.48
CA THR A 564 -9.15 -23.41 -4.50
C THR A 564 -10.52 -23.47 -5.17
N PRO A 565 -11.40 -24.42 -4.79
CA PRO A 565 -12.79 -24.44 -5.23
C PRO A 565 -13.57 -23.25 -4.69
N ALA A 566 -14.33 -22.60 -5.56
CA ALA A 566 -15.28 -21.55 -5.21
C ALA A 566 -16.32 -21.41 -6.33
N ASP A 567 -17.54 -21.00 -6.04
CA ASP A 567 -18.50 -20.53 -7.05
C ASP A 567 -18.16 -19.07 -7.38
N ILE A 568 -17.36 -18.85 -8.43
CA ILE A 568 -16.73 -17.56 -8.69
C ILE A 568 -17.75 -16.60 -9.30
N ASN A 569 -18.58 -17.09 -10.21
CA ASN A 569 -19.53 -16.27 -10.93
C ASN A 569 -20.95 -16.27 -10.30
N LEU A 570 -21.15 -17.00 -9.20
CA LEU A 570 -22.43 -17.22 -8.54
C LEU A 570 -23.48 -17.88 -9.45
N ASP A 571 -23.04 -18.76 -10.35
CA ASP A 571 -23.94 -19.53 -11.21
C ASP A 571 -24.47 -20.81 -10.54
N GLY A 572 -23.99 -21.10 -9.33
CA GLY A 572 -24.36 -22.29 -8.56
C GLY A 572 -23.52 -23.52 -8.89
N HIS A 573 -22.49 -23.38 -9.74
CA HIS A 573 -21.56 -24.45 -10.08
C HIS A 573 -20.18 -24.16 -9.50
N MET A 574 -19.49 -25.21 -9.07
CA MET A 574 -18.16 -25.04 -8.49
C MET A 574 -17.13 -24.73 -9.58
N ASP A 575 -16.47 -23.57 -9.47
CA ASP A 575 -15.33 -23.16 -10.29
C ASP A 575 -13.99 -23.43 -9.58
N LEU A 576 -12.88 -22.97 -10.17
CA LEU A 576 -11.56 -23.02 -9.53
C LEU A 576 -10.78 -21.71 -9.69
N TYR A 577 -10.21 -21.25 -8.59
CA TYR A 577 -9.05 -20.36 -8.59
C TYR A 577 -7.77 -21.18 -8.57
N GLY A 578 -6.80 -20.81 -9.40
CA GLY A 578 -5.50 -21.46 -9.51
C GLY A 578 -4.34 -20.50 -9.35
N ARG A 579 -3.41 -20.83 -8.44
CA ARG A 579 -2.15 -20.11 -8.28
C ARG A 579 -1.06 -20.79 -9.08
N GLY A 580 -0.34 -20.07 -9.94
CA GLY A 580 0.82 -20.56 -10.68
C GLY A 580 1.85 -19.46 -10.92
N ALA A 581 2.47 -19.45 -12.11
CA ALA A 581 3.24 -18.28 -12.57
C ALA A 581 2.35 -17.03 -12.74
N SER A 582 1.04 -17.22 -12.81
CA SER A 582 0.01 -16.19 -12.77
C SER A 582 -1.15 -16.71 -11.92
N ALA A 583 -2.04 -15.82 -11.46
CA ALA A 583 -3.35 -16.24 -10.98
C ALA A 583 -4.26 -16.59 -12.18
N ILE A 584 -4.99 -17.69 -12.06
CA ILE A 584 -5.76 -18.30 -13.14
C ILE A 584 -7.17 -18.59 -12.63
N ILE A 585 -8.19 -18.25 -13.41
CA ILE A 585 -9.58 -18.58 -13.15
C ILE A 585 -10.02 -19.66 -14.14
N TYR A 586 -10.64 -20.72 -13.62
CA TYR A 586 -11.23 -21.80 -14.41
C TYR A 586 -12.73 -21.85 -14.13
N LEU A 587 -13.52 -21.26 -15.04
CA LEU A 587 -14.97 -21.30 -14.96
C LEU A 587 -15.51 -22.64 -15.46
N ASN A 588 -16.48 -23.18 -14.74
CA ASN A 588 -17.10 -24.47 -14.97
C ASN A 588 -18.61 -24.30 -15.14
N PRO A 589 -19.19 -24.67 -16.29
CA PRO A 589 -20.62 -24.54 -16.53
C PRO A 589 -21.46 -25.64 -15.85
N GLY A 590 -20.93 -26.30 -14.82
CA GLY A 590 -21.63 -27.36 -14.08
C GLY A 590 -21.68 -28.72 -14.77
N ASN A 591 -20.72 -29.04 -15.64
CA ASN A 591 -20.64 -30.34 -16.30
C ASN A 591 -19.26 -31.00 -16.19
N GLY A 592 -18.40 -30.45 -15.32
CA GLY A 592 -17.03 -30.90 -15.14
C GLY A 592 -16.06 -30.53 -16.28
N ILE A 593 -16.49 -29.73 -17.26
CA ILE A 593 -15.63 -29.27 -18.36
C ILE A 593 -15.38 -27.78 -18.22
N PHE A 594 -14.24 -27.45 -17.61
CA PHE A 594 -13.76 -26.07 -17.48
C PHE A 594 -13.61 -25.40 -18.86
N LYS A 595 -13.98 -24.13 -18.92
CA LYS A 595 -13.74 -23.24 -20.07
C LYS A 595 -12.24 -22.99 -20.24
N ASP A 596 -11.90 -22.29 -21.32
CA ASP A 596 -10.53 -21.83 -21.53
C ASP A 596 -10.06 -21.00 -20.30
N PRO A 597 -8.86 -21.27 -19.77
CA PRO A 597 -8.37 -20.65 -18.55
C PRO A 597 -8.18 -19.15 -18.75
N MET A 598 -8.64 -18.36 -17.79
CA MET A 598 -8.47 -16.92 -17.77
C MET A 598 -7.29 -16.56 -16.88
N TYR A 599 -6.36 -15.78 -17.41
CA TYR A 599 -5.17 -15.34 -16.67
C TYR A 599 -5.36 -13.91 -16.20
N LEU A 600 -5.16 -13.65 -14.91
CA LEU A 600 -5.10 -12.29 -14.38
C LEU A 600 -3.73 -11.70 -14.73
N THR A 601 -3.64 -11.07 -15.91
CA THR A 601 -2.39 -10.62 -16.54
C THR A 601 -2.08 -9.16 -16.21
N ARG A 602 -1.26 -8.92 -15.18
CA ARG A 602 -0.51 -7.65 -15.12
C ARG A 602 0.93 -7.76 -14.63
N TYR A 603 1.47 -8.94 -14.27
CA TYR A 603 2.83 -9.01 -13.74
C TYR A 603 3.60 -10.27 -14.18
N ASP A 604 4.86 -10.08 -14.57
CA ASP A 604 5.88 -11.13 -14.84
C ASP A 604 6.39 -11.81 -13.55
N SER A 605 5.60 -11.84 -12.48
CA SER A 605 6.01 -12.34 -11.17
C SER A 605 5.11 -13.50 -10.73
N ASN A 606 5.74 -14.57 -10.24
CA ASN A 606 5.05 -15.65 -9.55
C ASN A 606 4.20 -15.06 -8.41
N ALA A 607 2.92 -15.43 -8.33
CA ALA A 607 2.15 -15.15 -7.12
C ALA A 607 2.80 -15.90 -5.95
N ARG A 608 3.18 -15.23 -4.85
CA ARG A 608 3.65 -15.84 -3.59
C ARG A 608 2.47 -16.31 -2.75
N SER A 609 1.42 -15.51 -2.65
CA SER A 609 0.21 -15.78 -1.89
C SER A 609 -1.02 -15.44 -2.74
N MET A 610 -2.14 -16.11 -2.45
CA MET A 610 -3.43 -15.86 -3.08
C MET A 610 -4.54 -16.19 -2.08
N VAL A 611 -5.48 -15.27 -1.89
CA VAL A 611 -6.64 -15.43 -1.01
C VAL A 611 -7.90 -15.14 -1.79
N VAL A 612 -8.96 -15.86 -1.45
CA VAL A 612 -10.29 -15.73 -2.05
C VAL A 612 -11.28 -15.50 -0.93
N ALA A 613 -11.99 -14.40 -0.95
CA ALA A 613 -13.03 -14.03 0.01
C ALA A 613 -13.92 -12.94 -0.59
N ASP A 614 -15.09 -12.71 0.01
CA ASP A 614 -15.93 -11.56 -0.30
C ASP A 614 -15.38 -10.32 0.44
N ALA A 615 -14.52 -9.54 -0.23
CA ALA A 615 -13.74 -8.48 0.39
C ALA A 615 -14.54 -7.18 0.52
N ASP A 616 -15.52 -6.95 -0.35
CA ASP A 616 -16.43 -5.80 -0.26
C ASP A 616 -17.82 -6.13 0.30
N ASN A 617 -18.04 -7.39 0.73
CA ASN A 617 -19.30 -7.89 1.30
C ASN A 617 -20.49 -7.79 0.32
N ASP A 618 -20.24 -7.92 -0.98
CA ASP A 618 -21.28 -7.87 -2.03
C ASP A 618 -21.90 -9.26 -2.33
N GLY A 619 -21.37 -10.31 -1.69
CA GLY A 619 -21.76 -11.70 -1.85
C GLY A 619 -21.01 -12.45 -2.94
N ARG A 620 -20.06 -11.82 -3.64
CA ARG A 620 -19.23 -12.43 -4.69
C ARG A 620 -17.83 -12.68 -4.15
N ALA A 621 -17.19 -13.75 -4.64
CA ALA A 621 -15.82 -14.05 -4.26
C ALA A 621 -14.83 -13.15 -5.02
N ASP A 622 -14.07 -12.35 -4.28
CA ASP A 622 -12.95 -11.54 -4.75
C ASP A 622 -11.62 -12.29 -4.63
N VAL A 623 -10.57 -11.74 -5.25
CA VAL A 623 -9.23 -12.34 -5.22
C VAL A 623 -8.19 -11.33 -4.74
N MET A 624 -7.44 -11.68 -3.70
CA MET A 624 -6.24 -10.96 -3.30
C MET A 624 -4.98 -11.73 -3.70
N ILE A 625 -3.98 -11.04 -4.25
CA ILE A 625 -2.72 -11.61 -4.72
C ILE A 625 -1.54 -10.87 -4.09
N GLY A 626 -0.63 -11.61 -3.47
CA GLY A 626 0.68 -11.14 -3.06
C GLY A 626 1.77 -11.68 -3.99
N PRO A 627 2.43 -10.86 -4.83
CA PRO A 627 3.46 -11.34 -5.75
C PRO A 627 4.81 -11.60 -5.07
N GLU A 628 5.58 -12.58 -5.56
CA GLU A 628 6.88 -12.97 -4.99
C GLU A 628 7.97 -11.88 -5.09
N ASN A 629 7.86 -11.00 -6.09
CA ASN A 629 8.85 -9.95 -6.38
C ASN A 629 8.27 -8.53 -6.30
N SER A 630 7.14 -8.36 -5.60
CA SER A 630 6.51 -7.05 -5.40
C SER A 630 6.21 -6.85 -3.92
N TRP A 631 6.33 -5.61 -3.45
CA TRP A 631 5.92 -5.24 -2.09
C TRP A 631 4.44 -4.81 -2.03
N SER A 632 3.74 -4.79 -3.16
CA SER A 632 2.33 -4.44 -3.25
C SER A 632 1.45 -5.69 -3.17
N GLN A 633 0.32 -5.55 -2.47
CA GLN A 633 -0.77 -6.54 -2.46
C GLN A 633 -1.88 -6.05 -3.38
N TYR A 634 -2.46 -6.94 -4.18
CA TYR A 634 -3.45 -6.59 -5.21
C TYR A 634 -4.79 -7.25 -4.89
N LEU A 635 -5.84 -6.46 -4.73
CA LEU A 635 -7.21 -6.94 -4.56
C LEU A 635 -8.01 -6.72 -5.85
N PHE A 636 -8.56 -7.79 -6.39
CA PHE A 636 -9.39 -7.83 -7.60
C PHE A 636 -10.84 -8.07 -7.19
N LEU A 637 -11.67 -7.05 -7.38
CA LEU A 637 -13.10 -7.15 -7.06
C LEU A 637 -13.88 -7.77 -8.21
N ASN A 638 -14.71 -8.74 -7.86
CA ASN A 638 -15.55 -9.48 -8.78
C ASN A 638 -16.93 -8.81 -8.88
N ARG A 639 -17.00 -7.72 -9.65
CA ARG A 639 -18.23 -6.92 -9.75
C ARG A 639 -19.18 -7.43 -10.84
N PRO A 640 -20.50 -7.27 -10.67
CA PRO A 640 -21.44 -7.46 -11.76
C PRO A 640 -21.18 -6.42 -12.88
N PRO A 641 -21.47 -6.74 -14.15
CA PRO A 641 -21.35 -5.76 -15.22
C PRO A 641 -22.08 -4.46 -14.94
N VAL A 642 -21.40 -3.36 -15.19
CA VAL A 642 -22.02 -2.04 -15.20
C VAL A 642 -22.86 -1.95 -16.47
N SER A 643 -24.18 -1.84 -16.34
CA SER A 643 -25.03 -1.55 -17.50
C SER A 643 -24.71 -0.14 -18.01
N HIS A 644 -23.94 -0.01 -19.09
CA HIS A 644 -23.74 1.27 -19.75
C HIS A 644 -25.05 1.69 -20.40
N ASN A 645 -25.73 2.68 -19.82
CA ASN A 645 -26.99 3.21 -20.34
C ASN A 645 -26.69 4.35 -21.33
N ASP A 646 -26.09 4.00 -22.46
CA ASP A 646 -25.99 4.92 -23.59
C ASP A 646 -27.35 5.00 -24.29
N ASN A 647 -28.00 6.10 -24.01
CA ASN A 647 -29.22 6.60 -24.61
C ASN A 647 -29.09 6.84 -26.12
N HIS A 648 -29.15 5.75 -26.92
CA HIS A 648 -29.54 5.77 -28.33
C HIS A 648 -30.42 4.55 -28.71
N ASN A 649 -31.71 4.69 -28.44
CA ASN A 649 -32.87 4.07 -29.10
C ASN A 649 -32.60 2.99 -30.20
N SER A 650 -32.54 1.70 -29.84
CA SER A 650 -33.29 0.62 -30.51
C SER A 650 -33.19 -0.74 -29.80
N THR A 651 -34.35 -1.24 -29.40
CA THR A 651 -34.74 -2.64 -29.07
C THR A 651 -34.11 -3.33 -27.85
N LEU A 652 -35.02 -3.83 -26.99
CA LEU A 652 -34.82 -4.71 -25.84
C LEU A 652 -33.76 -5.79 -26.10
N ASP A 653 -32.76 -5.89 -25.24
CA ASP A 653 -32.12 -7.17 -24.94
C ASP A 653 -32.38 -7.50 -23.46
N GLU A 654 -33.03 -8.65 -23.27
CA GLU A 654 -33.32 -9.28 -22.00
C GLU A 654 -32.06 -10.00 -21.51
N CYS A 655 -31.44 -9.56 -20.42
CA CYS A 655 -30.57 -10.43 -19.64
C CYS A 655 -31.40 -11.12 -18.54
N GLU A 656 -32.10 -12.20 -18.90
CA GLU A 656 -32.56 -13.22 -17.95
C GLU A 656 -31.51 -14.35 -17.85
N ALA A 657 -30.40 -14.10 -17.15
CA ALA A 657 -29.38 -15.03 -16.60
C ALA A 657 -28.26 -14.18 -15.96
N PRO A 658 -27.44 -14.66 -15.00
CA PRO A 658 -26.33 -13.88 -14.48
C PRO A 658 -25.26 -13.74 -15.57
N CYS A 659 -25.37 -12.67 -16.34
CA CYS A 659 -24.39 -12.32 -17.36
C CYS A 659 -23.20 -11.67 -16.65
N VAL A 660 -22.04 -12.31 -16.76
CA VAL A 660 -20.72 -11.64 -16.68
C VAL A 660 -20.74 -10.50 -17.70
N GLY A 661 -20.08 -9.39 -17.37
CA GLY A 661 -19.92 -8.28 -18.32
C GLY A 661 -19.36 -8.74 -19.64
N ASP A 662 -19.72 -8.00 -20.68
CA ASP A 662 -19.45 -8.30 -22.07
C ASP A 662 -17.97 -8.69 -22.31
N LEU A 663 -17.70 -9.99 -22.25
CA LEU A 663 -16.45 -10.62 -22.66
C LEU A 663 -16.66 -11.34 -24.00
N THR A 664 -17.55 -10.82 -24.86
CA THR A 664 -17.83 -11.39 -26.17
C THR A 664 -17.40 -10.46 -27.30
N GLY A 665 -16.16 -10.61 -27.78
CA GLY A 665 -15.91 -10.38 -29.21
C GLY A 665 -14.54 -9.85 -29.63
N ASP A 666 -13.87 -9.08 -28.78
CA ASP A 666 -12.63 -8.42 -29.18
C ASP A 666 -11.46 -8.91 -28.33
N PHE A 667 -10.39 -9.37 -28.98
CA PHE A 667 -9.17 -9.94 -28.40
C PHE A 667 -8.30 -8.93 -27.60
N LEU A 668 -8.92 -7.95 -26.95
CA LEU A 668 -8.30 -6.94 -26.10
C LEU A 668 -9.24 -6.66 -24.92
N VAL A 669 -8.72 -6.83 -23.70
CA VAL A 669 -9.38 -6.49 -22.44
C VAL A 669 -9.70 -4.99 -22.44
N ASN A 670 -10.97 -4.63 -22.19
CA ASN A 670 -11.32 -3.27 -21.79
C ASN A 670 -11.12 -3.15 -20.27
N PHE A 671 -10.35 -2.15 -19.85
CA PHE A 671 -9.95 -1.94 -18.44
C PHE A 671 -11.01 -1.19 -17.62
N ASP A 672 -12.16 -0.85 -18.21
CA ASP A 672 -13.25 -0.13 -17.55
C ASP A 672 -14.03 -0.99 -16.52
N ASP A 673 -13.84 -2.32 -16.50
CA ASP A 673 -14.62 -3.26 -15.66
C ASP A 673 -13.85 -3.88 -14.47
N LEU A 674 -12.59 -3.48 -14.24
CA LEU A 674 -11.74 -3.98 -13.14
C LEU A 674 -11.10 -2.82 -12.38
N ASN A 675 -11.76 -2.37 -11.31
CA ASN A 675 -11.19 -1.39 -10.40
C ASN A 675 -10.16 -2.07 -9.49
N VAL A 676 -8.89 -1.66 -9.61
CA VAL A 676 -7.85 -1.94 -8.62
C VAL A 676 -8.04 -0.93 -7.48
N ILE A 677 -8.38 -1.39 -6.28
CA ILE A 677 -8.65 -0.52 -5.11
C ILE A 677 -7.44 -0.37 -4.18
N LEU A 678 -6.40 -1.21 -4.34
CA LEU A 678 -5.16 -1.12 -3.56
C LEU A 678 -3.93 -1.18 -4.48
N GLU A 679 -3.26 -0.04 -4.68
CA GLU A 679 -1.83 0.04 -5.00
C GLU A 679 -1.12 0.73 -3.82
N GLY A 680 -0.58 -0.06 -2.89
CA GLY A 680 0.11 0.45 -1.71
C GLY A 680 1.63 0.49 -1.87
N PHE A 681 2.16 1.71 -2.04
CA PHE A 681 3.47 2.25 -1.65
C PHE A 681 4.76 1.59 -2.19
N SER A 682 5.35 2.22 -3.22
CA SER A 682 6.78 2.10 -3.48
C SER A 682 7.36 3.44 -3.91
N THR A 683 8.48 3.85 -3.32
CA THR A 683 9.53 4.57 -4.06
C THR A 683 10.93 4.11 -3.62
N GLU A 684 11.82 4.10 -4.62
CA GLU A 684 13.15 3.49 -4.76
C GLU A 684 14.33 4.08 -3.93
N TYR A 685 15.31 3.21 -3.58
CA TYR A 685 16.79 3.39 -3.37
C TYR A 685 17.33 4.50 -2.39
N ASP A 686 18.49 4.50 -1.70
CA ASP A 686 19.74 3.69 -1.60
C ASP A 686 20.47 3.96 -0.23
N PHE A 687 21.46 3.11 0.12
CA PHE A 687 22.17 2.85 1.42
C PHE A 687 22.88 3.99 2.23
N ASN A 688 22.84 3.93 3.58
CA ASN A 688 23.94 3.47 4.48
C ASN A 688 23.75 3.82 5.99
N ASP A 689 24.30 2.94 6.84
CA ASP A 689 24.69 3.09 8.26
C ASP A 689 23.68 2.90 9.41
N LEU A 690 23.48 1.61 9.74
CA LEU A 690 23.21 1.10 11.09
C LEU A 690 24.38 1.38 12.05
N ASN A 691 24.07 1.88 13.24
CA ASN A 691 24.44 1.32 14.56
C ASN A 691 24.47 2.44 15.61
N LEU A 692 23.40 2.65 16.40
CA LEU A 692 23.54 3.34 17.70
C LEU A 692 22.37 3.27 18.71
N VAL A 693 21.23 2.61 18.43
CA VAL A 693 20.07 2.67 19.35
C VAL A 693 19.76 1.33 20.02
N LEU A 694 20.74 0.75 20.71
CA LEU A 694 20.55 -0.49 21.51
C LEU A 694 20.89 -0.33 23.00
N GLU A 695 21.09 0.89 23.50
CA GLU A 695 21.45 1.10 24.92
C GLU A 695 20.48 1.89 25.80
N HIS A 696 19.38 2.48 25.28
CA HIS A 696 18.56 3.39 26.11
C HIS A 696 17.23 2.84 26.67
N TRP A 697 16.89 1.57 26.46
CA TRP A 697 15.61 1.01 26.93
C TRP A 697 15.61 0.42 28.35
N ASN A 698 16.75 0.43 29.06
CA ASN A 698 16.85 -0.18 30.40
C ASN A 698 16.91 0.81 31.59
N GLN A 699 16.44 2.05 31.46
CA GLN A 699 16.47 3.02 32.57
C GLN A 699 15.15 3.73 32.94
N ILE A 700 14.00 3.39 32.36
CA ILE A 700 12.70 4.01 32.74
C ILE A 700 11.69 2.94 33.22
N CYS A 701 12.17 2.04 34.08
CA CYS A 701 11.35 1.32 35.05
C CYS A 701 12.06 1.39 36.41
N ASN A 702 12.07 2.59 36.99
CA ASN A 702 12.10 2.86 38.44
C ASN A 702 11.70 4.29 38.75
#